data_AF-A0A0L8KY13-F1
#
_entry.id   AF-A0A0L8KY13-F1
#
_cell.length_a   1.000
_cell.length_b   1.000
_cell.length_c   1.000
_cell.angle_alpha   90.00
_cell.angle_beta   90.00
_cell.angle_gamma   90.00
#
_symmetry.space_group_name_H-M   'P 1'
#
loop_
_entity.id
_entity.type
_entity.pdbx_description
1 polymer ?
#
loop_
_entity_poly.entity_id
_entity_poly.type
_entity_poly.pdbx_seq_one_letter_code
_entity_poly.pdbx_strand_id
1 'polypeptide(L)'
;MARALSRRTLLQAALLATAAPAVTCAAGGRAAAATLPAPSAWALRPFELKDVRLGQGVFATKRQLMLDHGRGYDVNRLLQVFRANAGLSTGGAVAPGGWEGLDGEANGNLRGHYTGHFLTMLSQAYASTGDQAYADRIATMVGALTEVRAALRTSPRMLAVTGKWGGAHENVRGSYQYVDLPAAVLGGASAITLSVWVKPTHNANWQRVFDFGNNTTRYMYLASRNGNGVPRFAITTSGPGGEQALNGTAALPLGQWSHLAVTISGTTGTLYVNGTAVAQNTSMTLNPAALGTLTNNWLGRSNFADPVFAGAFDEFNVYSRALTAADITSLQTKEAKLSSAGLGNLASYYFATTADDTWADASGRGLTARLRRTWGGPSHPGFLAAYPETQFIDLETRTSADYTKVWAPYYTAHKILKGLLDAYLATDDARALDLASGMCDWMYSRLSKLPDATLQRMWGIFSSGEFGGIVETIVDLYTVTGKAEHLALAKLFDLDTLIDACAANTDTLDGLHANQHIPIMTGYVRLYDATGETRYLNAAKNFWNMVVPNRMYGIGGTSTGEFWKARGVIAGTISDTNAETCCAYNLLKLSRMLFFHDQDPKYLEYYERALYNQVLGSKQDKADAEKPLVTYFIGLTPGHVRDYTPKQGTTCCEGTGMESA
;
A
#
# COMPACT_ATOMS: atom_id res chain seq x y z
N MET A 1 67.10 -9.56 -17.67
CA MET A 1 66.82 -10.58 -18.71
C MET A 1 66.11 -11.75 -18.05
N ALA A 2 65.17 -12.36 -18.80
CA ALA A 2 64.10 -13.30 -18.41
C ALA A 2 64.52 -14.50 -17.50
N ARG A 3 63.64 -15.13 -16.70
CA ARG A 3 62.36 -15.75 -17.09
C ARG A 3 61.36 -15.97 -15.92
N ALA A 4 60.11 -15.65 -16.24
CA ALA A 4 58.80 -16.28 -15.96
C ALA A 4 58.50 -17.03 -14.65
N LEU A 5 57.47 -16.49 -13.96
CA LEU A 5 56.61 -17.11 -12.96
C LEU A 5 55.86 -18.36 -13.48
N SER A 6 55.70 -19.37 -12.63
CA SER A 6 54.66 -20.39 -12.78
C SER A 6 53.73 -20.42 -11.56
N ARG A 7 52.44 -20.54 -11.86
CA ARG A 7 51.29 -20.48 -10.95
C ARG A 7 51.21 -21.78 -10.14
N ARG A 8 51.79 -21.88 -8.94
CA ARG A 8 51.43 -22.96 -8.00
C ARG A 8 51.75 -22.81 -6.51
N THR A 9 52.18 -21.64 -6.02
CA THR A 9 52.49 -21.51 -4.59
C THR A 9 52.05 -20.16 -4.04
N LEU A 10 50.77 -20.05 -3.69
CA LEU A 10 50.24 -19.04 -2.77
C LEU A 10 48.99 -19.65 -2.09
N LEU A 11 49.25 -20.68 -1.30
CA LEU A 11 48.38 -21.14 -0.23
C LEU A 11 49.10 -20.80 1.07
N GLN A 12 48.33 -20.33 2.06
CA GLN A 12 48.68 -20.04 3.46
C GLN A 12 48.91 -18.56 3.81
N ALA A 13 47.81 -17.86 4.09
CA ALA A 13 47.72 -16.99 5.26
C ALA A 13 46.26 -16.91 5.71
N ALA A 14 46.07 -17.13 7.01
CA ALA A 14 44.81 -17.39 7.69
C ALA A 14 43.83 -16.21 7.71
N LEU A 15 42.55 -16.52 7.54
CA LEU A 15 41.43 -15.70 8.00
C LEU A 15 40.58 -16.54 8.96
N LEU A 16 40.66 -16.19 10.24
CA LEU A 16 39.73 -16.59 11.28
C LEU A 16 38.37 -15.95 10.98
N ALA A 17 37.48 -16.71 10.33
CA ALA A 17 36.07 -16.37 10.24
C ALA A 17 35.34 -17.04 11.41
N THR A 18 34.69 -16.23 12.25
CA THR A 18 33.78 -16.67 13.29
C THR A 18 32.62 -17.43 12.67
N ALA A 19 32.47 -18.71 13.05
CA ALA A 19 31.38 -19.56 12.62
C ALA A 19 30.04 -19.02 13.16
N ALA A 20 29.18 -18.52 12.26
CA ALA A 20 27.75 -18.47 12.52
C ALA A 20 27.19 -19.90 12.40
N PRO A 21 26.25 -20.33 13.26
CA PRO A 21 25.69 -21.67 13.17
C PRO A 21 24.92 -21.79 11.85
N ALA A 22 25.40 -22.68 10.97
CA ALA A 22 24.64 -23.12 9.82
C ALA A 22 23.40 -23.84 10.34
N VAL A 23 22.24 -23.21 10.21
CA VAL A 23 20.95 -23.89 10.33
C VAL A 23 20.88 -24.86 9.17
N THR A 24 21.18 -26.13 9.42
CA THR A 24 20.89 -27.21 8.48
C THR A 24 19.37 -27.34 8.41
N CYS A 25 18.78 -26.79 7.35
CA CYS A 25 17.41 -27.11 6.99
C CYS A 25 17.36 -28.61 6.66
N ALA A 26 16.91 -29.42 7.61
CA ALA A 26 16.49 -30.77 7.31
C ALA A 26 15.42 -30.68 6.22
N ALA A 27 15.59 -31.42 5.12
CA ALA A 27 14.55 -31.61 4.13
C ALA A 27 13.40 -32.40 4.78
N GLY A 28 12.51 -31.69 5.46
CA GLY A 28 11.23 -32.21 5.91
C GLY A 28 10.44 -32.65 4.69
N GLY A 29 9.88 -33.87 4.73
CA GLY A 29 9.01 -34.37 3.68
C GLY A 29 7.89 -33.37 3.38
N ARG A 30 7.51 -33.27 2.10
CA ARG A 30 6.46 -32.39 1.61
C ARG A 30 5.19 -32.57 2.44
N ALA A 31 4.79 -31.54 3.19
CA ALA A 31 3.45 -31.45 3.73
C ALA A 31 2.45 -31.49 2.55
N ALA A 32 1.37 -32.25 2.70
CA ALA A 32 0.30 -32.22 1.72
C ALA A 32 -0.35 -30.83 1.76
N ALA A 33 -0.46 -30.18 0.60
CA ALA A 33 -1.18 -28.92 0.46
C ALA A 33 -2.57 -29.00 1.12
N ALA A 34 -2.91 -28.02 1.95
CA ALA A 34 -4.24 -27.90 2.51
C ALA A 34 -5.25 -27.72 1.35
N THR A 35 -6.29 -28.56 1.29
CA THR A 35 -7.32 -28.48 0.25
C THR A 35 -8.60 -27.89 0.82
N LEU A 36 -9.24 -27.01 0.06
CA LEU A 36 -10.59 -26.57 0.39
C LEU A 36 -11.55 -27.75 0.12
N PRO A 37 -12.33 -28.19 1.13
CA PRO A 37 -13.31 -29.25 0.90
C PRO A 37 -14.36 -28.76 -0.11
N ALA A 38 -14.69 -29.61 -1.08
CA ALA A 38 -15.80 -29.33 -1.98
C ALA A 38 -17.11 -29.26 -1.16
N PRO A 39 -17.93 -28.21 -1.33
CA PRO A 39 -19.22 -28.12 -0.66
C PRO A 39 -20.09 -29.35 -0.94
N SER A 40 -20.84 -29.80 0.06
CA SER A 40 -21.75 -30.95 -0.09
C SER A 40 -22.89 -30.68 -1.07
N ALA A 41 -23.19 -29.40 -1.34
CA ALA A 41 -24.18 -28.98 -2.31
C ALA A 41 -23.70 -29.16 -3.76
N TRP A 42 -22.41 -29.36 -4.00
CA TRP A 42 -21.87 -29.53 -5.35
C TRP A 42 -22.05 -30.98 -5.82
N ALA A 43 -22.67 -31.14 -6.98
CA ALA A 43 -22.84 -32.45 -7.61
C ALA A 43 -21.60 -32.92 -8.38
N LEU A 44 -20.66 -32.00 -8.65
CA LEU A 44 -19.40 -32.26 -9.36
C LEU A 44 -18.22 -31.64 -8.60
N ARG A 45 -17.02 -32.16 -8.84
CA ARG A 45 -15.78 -31.61 -8.28
C ARG A 45 -14.81 -31.26 -9.41
N PRO A 46 -14.16 -30.08 -9.38
CA PRO A 46 -13.11 -29.78 -10.33
C PRO A 46 -11.87 -30.64 -10.06
N PHE A 47 -11.10 -30.91 -11.11
CA PHE A 47 -9.73 -31.36 -10.97
C PHE A 47 -8.87 -30.25 -10.34
N GLU A 48 -7.86 -30.62 -9.56
CA GLU A 48 -6.88 -29.65 -9.09
C GLU A 48 -5.94 -29.23 -10.24
N LEU A 49 -5.27 -28.08 -10.10
CA LEU A 49 -4.34 -27.59 -11.13
C LEU A 49 -3.18 -28.56 -11.42
N LYS A 50 -2.76 -29.35 -10.42
CA LYS A 50 -1.71 -30.37 -10.57
C LYS A 50 -2.17 -31.60 -11.36
N ASP A 51 -3.49 -31.82 -11.44
CA ASP A 51 -4.07 -33.01 -12.08
C ASP A 51 -4.30 -32.79 -13.58
N VAL A 52 -4.24 -31.54 -14.06
CA VAL A 52 -4.50 -31.17 -15.47
C VAL A 52 -3.25 -30.56 -16.10
N ARG A 53 -2.68 -31.25 -17.09
CA ARG A 53 -1.56 -30.75 -17.88
C ARG A 53 -2.04 -30.25 -19.24
N LEU A 54 -1.72 -29.00 -19.57
CA LEU A 54 -1.96 -28.45 -20.91
C LEU A 54 -1.00 -29.07 -21.93
N GLY A 55 -1.53 -29.55 -23.05
CA GLY A 55 -0.76 -29.92 -24.23
C GLY A 55 -0.19 -28.70 -24.96
N GLN A 56 0.60 -28.93 -26.01
CA GLN A 56 1.09 -27.84 -26.86
C GLN A 56 -0.09 -27.07 -27.49
N GLY A 57 -0.06 -25.74 -27.37
CA GLY A 57 -1.12 -24.88 -27.92
C GLY A 57 -1.09 -23.48 -27.34
N VAL A 58 -2.00 -22.63 -27.82
CA VAL A 58 -2.03 -21.20 -27.47
C VAL A 58 -2.20 -20.96 -25.96
N PHE A 59 -3.03 -21.75 -25.27
CA PHE A 59 -3.17 -21.65 -23.81
C PHE A 59 -1.86 -21.95 -23.09
N ALA A 60 -1.14 -23.01 -23.49
CA ALA A 60 0.15 -23.35 -22.90
C ALA A 60 1.20 -22.25 -23.15
N THR A 61 1.22 -21.65 -24.34
CA THR A 61 2.12 -20.53 -24.67
C THR A 61 1.83 -19.29 -23.83
N LYS A 62 0.56 -18.89 -23.71
CA LYS A 62 0.15 -17.73 -22.90
C LYS A 62 0.43 -17.94 -21.42
N ARG A 63 0.12 -19.14 -20.90
CA ARG A 63 0.45 -19.55 -19.55
C ARG A 63 1.95 -19.45 -19.29
N GLN A 64 2.79 -19.93 -20.22
CA GLN A 64 4.24 -19.88 -20.06
C GLN A 64 4.75 -18.44 -19.91
N LEU A 65 4.17 -17.47 -20.63
CA LEU A 65 4.54 -16.05 -20.46
C LEU A 65 4.25 -15.54 -19.03
N MET A 66 3.15 -15.98 -18.40
CA MET A 66 2.86 -15.61 -17.00
C MET A 66 3.72 -16.34 -15.99
N LEU A 67 4.01 -17.63 -16.23
CA LEU A 67 4.98 -18.36 -15.44
C LEU A 67 6.36 -17.67 -15.46
N ASP A 68 6.86 -17.34 -16.65
CA ASP A 68 8.15 -16.66 -16.81
C ASP A 68 8.15 -15.28 -16.15
N HIS A 69 7.05 -14.51 -16.26
CA HIS A 69 6.88 -13.24 -15.56
C HIS A 69 6.94 -13.41 -14.03
N GLY A 70 6.14 -14.32 -13.47
CA GLY A 70 6.12 -14.60 -12.04
C GLY A 70 7.46 -15.10 -11.50
N ARG A 71 8.20 -15.85 -12.33
CA ARG A 71 9.53 -16.32 -12.01
C ARG A 71 10.57 -15.20 -12.06
N GLY A 72 10.48 -14.27 -13.01
CA GLY A 72 11.46 -13.21 -13.20
C GLY A 72 11.30 -12.01 -12.26
N TYR A 73 10.08 -11.79 -11.74
CA TYR A 73 9.75 -10.57 -11.02
C TYR A 73 10.42 -10.45 -9.63
N ASP A 74 10.90 -9.25 -9.30
CA ASP A 74 11.39 -8.93 -7.95
C ASP A 74 10.23 -8.61 -7.00
N VAL A 75 9.88 -9.59 -6.17
CA VAL A 75 8.80 -9.46 -5.17
C VAL A 75 9.07 -8.39 -4.12
N ASN A 76 10.31 -7.91 -3.93
CA ASN A 76 10.58 -6.80 -3.01
C ASN A 76 9.96 -5.48 -3.47
N ARG A 77 9.72 -5.32 -4.77
CA ARG A 77 9.00 -4.17 -5.32
C ARG A 77 7.57 -4.11 -4.78
N LEU A 78 6.89 -5.26 -4.72
CA LEU A 78 5.54 -5.39 -4.15
C LEU A 78 5.54 -5.12 -2.64
N LEU A 79 6.54 -5.64 -1.94
CA LEU A 79 6.67 -5.51 -0.48
C LEU A 79 7.07 -4.09 -0.03
N GLN A 80 7.57 -3.26 -0.94
CA GLN A 80 8.04 -1.90 -0.66
C GLN A 80 6.97 -1.07 0.05
N VAL A 81 5.73 -1.08 -0.44
CA VAL A 81 4.64 -0.25 0.10
C VAL A 81 4.15 -0.72 1.47
N PHE A 82 4.20 -2.03 1.73
CA PHE A 82 3.87 -2.61 3.04
C PHE A 82 4.95 -2.29 4.08
N ARG A 83 6.22 -2.45 3.72
CA ARG A 83 7.37 -2.09 4.57
C ARG A 83 7.36 -0.59 4.88
N ALA A 84 7.09 0.24 3.87
CA ALA A 84 6.95 1.68 4.03
C ALA A 84 5.87 2.02 5.06
N ASN A 85 4.65 1.50 4.94
CA ASN A 85 3.56 1.73 5.89
C ASN A 85 3.91 1.33 7.33
N ALA A 86 4.65 0.23 7.49
CA ALA A 86 5.12 -0.24 8.80
C ALA A 86 6.29 0.57 9.38
N GLY A 87 6.93 1.43 8.59
CA GLY A 87 8.16 2.15 8.97
C GLY A 87 9.40 1.26 8.96
N LEU A 88 9.39 0.17 8.17
CA LEU A 88 10.51 -0.75 8.00
C LEU A 88 11.40 -0.33 6.84
N SER A 89 12.66 -0.77 6.85
CA SER A 89 13.56 -0.62 5.71
C SER A 89 12.94 -1.26 4.47
N THR A 90 12.96 -0.53 3.35
CA THR A 90 12.53 -1.06 2.05
C THR A 90 13.66 -1.79 1.31
N GLY A 91 14.88 -1.80 1.86
CA GLY A 91 16.06 -2.35 1.18
C GLY A 91 16.43 -1.61 -0.11
N GLY A 92 15.96 -0.37 -0.30
CA GLY A 92 16.13 0.37 -1.55
C GLY A 92 15.20 -0.08 -2.69
N ALA A 93 14.25 -0.98 -2.42
CA ALA A 93 13.26 -1.40 -3.41
C ALA A 93 12.38 -0.22 -3.87
N VAL A 94 11.95 -0.26 -5.12
CA VAL A 94 11.04 0.70 -5.73
C VAL A 94 9.74 -0.01 -6.08
N ALA A 95 8.61 0.59 -5.69
CA ALA A 95 7.29 0.05 -6.03
C ALA A 95 7.14 -0.17 -7.55
N PRO A 96 6.22 -1.03 -7.99
CA PRO A 96 5.99 -1.27 -9.42
C PRO A 96 5.59 0.00 -10.20
N GLY A 97 5.01 1.01 -9.52
CA GLY A 97 4.49 2.23 -10.14
C GLY A 97 2.96 2.18 -10.25
N GLY A 98 2.38 2.99 -11.14
CA GLY A 98 0.94 2.98 -11.40
C GLY A 98 0.08 3.16 -10.14
N TRP A 99 -0.91 2.29 -9.97
CA TRP A 99 -1.83 2.28 -8.82
C TRP A 99 -1.20 1.75 -7.52
N GLU A 100 -0.06 1.04 -7.60
CA GLU A 100 0.72 0.61 -6.43
C GLU A 100 1.68 1.70 -5.93
N GLY A 101 1.95 2.75 -6.71
CA GLY A 101 2.93 3.77 -6.35
C GLY A 101 2.47 4.70 -5.23
N LEU A 102 3.38 5.11 -4.33
CA LEU A 102 3.11 6.14 -3.31
C LEU A 102 2.87 7.55 -3.92
N ASP A 103 3.28 7.81 -5.17
CA ASP A 103 2.89 8.98 -5.98
C ASP A 103 1.90 8.58 -7.11
N GLY A 104 1.35 7.38 -7.01
CA GLY A 104 0.47 6.81 -8.02
C GLY A 104 -0.86 7.55 -8.13
N GLU A 105 -1.71 7.08 -9.04
CA GLU A 105 -3.08 7.56 -9.17
C GLU A 105 -3.78 7.60 -7.81
N ALA A 106 -4.48 8.70 -7.54
CA ALA A 106 -5.15 8.94 -6.26
C ALA A 106 -4.23 8.71 -5.03
N ASN A 107 -2.98 9.17 -5.10
CA ASN A 107 -2.01 9.06 -4.01
C ASN A 107 -1.73 7.60 -3.58
N GLY A 108 -1.84 6.68 -4.54
CA GLY A 108 -1.65 5.25 -4.32
C GLY A 108 -2.68 4.65 -3.38
N ASN A 109 -3.92 5.16 -3.33
CA ASN A 109 -4.94 4.67 -2.41
C ASN A 109 -5.33 3.19 -2.64
N LEU A 110 -5.04 2.62 -3.81
CA LEU A 110 -5.31 1.21 -4.11
C LEU A 110 -4.13 0.26 -3.79
N ARG A 111 -2.97 0.79 -3.40
CA ARG A 111 -1.74 0.00 -3.21
C ARG A 111 -1.93 -1.22 -2.30
N GLY A 112 -1.23 -2.29 -2.62
CA GLY A 112 -1.36 -3.62 -2.02
C GLY A 112 -2.31 -4.54 -2.77
N HIS A 113 -3.21 -4.02 -3.62
CA HIS A 113 -4.12 -4.86 -4.39
C HIS A 113 -3.37 -5.74 -5.40
N TYR A 114 -2.36 -5.17 -6.09
CA TYR A 114 -1.58 -5.88 -7.09
C TYR A 114 -0.68 -6.92 -6.43
N THR A 115 -0.17 -6.61 -5.24
CA THR A 115 0.60 -7.55 -4.40
C THR A 115 -0.23 -8.79 -4.06
N GLY A 116 -1.51 -8.61 -3.71
CA GLY A 116 -2.43 -9.72 -3.45
C GLY A 116 -2.66 -10.61 -4.68
N HIS A 117 -2.97 -10.00 -5.83
CA HIS A 117 -3.10 -10.71 -7.10
C HIS A 117 -1.82 -11.48 -7.49
N PHE A 118 -0.66 -10.86 -7.28
CA PHE A 118 0.62 -11.50 -7.58
C PHE A 118 0.86 -12.74 -6.71
N LEU A 119 0.49 -12.67 -5.43
CA LEU A 119 0.60 -13.81 -4.51
C LEU A 119 -0.35 -14.96 -4.92
N THR A 120 -1.56 -14.64 -5.37
CA THR A 120 -2.48 -15.63 -5.98
C THR A 120 -1.85 -16.29 -7.21
N MET A 121 -1.31 -15.49 -8.13
CA MET A 121 -0.67 -16.02 -9.36
C MET A 121 0.52 -16.92 -9.03
N LEU A 122 1.40 -16.53 -8.10
CA LEU A 122 2.51 -17.39 -7.66
C LEU A 122 2.01 -18.70 -7.05
N SER A 123 0.93 -18.65 -6.28
CA SER A 123 0.33 -19.82 -5.63
C SER A 123 -0.27 -20.78 -6.68
N GLN A 124 -0.96 -20.26 -7.68
CA GLN A 124 -1.46 -21.04 -8.83
C GLN A 124 -0.31 -21.60 -9.67
N ALA A 125 0.76 -20.82 -9.89
CA ALA A 125 1.96 -21.27 -10.59
C ALA A 125 2.64 -22.43 -9.85
N TYR A 126 2.80 -22.34 -8.54
CA TYR A 126 3.33 -23.43 -7.73
C TYR A 126 2.43 -24.67 -7.77
N ALA A 127 1.12 -24.50 -7.49
CA ALA A 127 0.16 -25.60 -7.47
C ALA A 127 0.10 -26.36 -8.81
N SER A 128 0.29 -25.67 -9.93
CA SER A 128 0.21 -26.25 -11.27
C SER A 128 1.54 -26.80 -11.82
N THR A 129 2.69 -26.44 -11.24
CA THR A 129 4.01 -26.85 -11.76
C THR A 129 4.86 -27.62 -10.76
N GLY A 130 4.64 -27.43 -9.46
CA GLY A 130 5.52 -27.89 -8.39
C GLY A 130 6.90 -27.23 -8.37
N ASP A 131 7.11 -26.13 -9.11
CA ASP A 131 8.40 -25.46 -9.27
C ASP A 131 8.75 -24.64 -8.01
N GLN A 132 9.85 -25.02 -7.36
CA GLN A 132 10.27 -24.44 -6.09
C GLN A 132 10.54 -22.94 -6.16
N ALA A 133 10.86 -22.39 -7.34
CA ALA A 133 11.09 -20.96 -7.50
C ALA A 133 9.85 -20.11 -7.12
N TYR A 134 8.64 -20.63 -7.33
CA TYR A 134 7.41 -19.96 -6.91
C TYR A 134 7.18 -20.07 -5.41
N ALA A 135 7.39 -21.27 -4.83
CA ALA A 135 7.27 -21.47 -3.39
C ALA A 135 8.24 -20.60 -2.58
N ASP A 136 9.49 -20.43 -3.05
CA ASP A 136 10.48 -19.56 -2.38
C ASP A 136 10.05 -18.08 -2.41
N ARG A 137 9.41 -17.64 -3.50
CA ARG A 137 8.85 -16.28 -3.62
C ARG A 137 7.64 -16.09 -2.71
N ILE A 138 6.73 -17.06 -2.66
CA ILE A 138 5.60 -17.07 -1.74
C ILE A 138 6.12 -16.96 -0.30
N ALA A 139 7.08 -17.81 0.10
CA ALA A 139 7.67 -17.81 1.43
C ALA A 139 8.35 -16.47 1.78
N THR A 140 8.99 -15.83 0.80
CA THR A 140 9.57 -14.48 0.94
C THR A 140 8.49 -13.42 1.19
N MET A 141 7.41 -13.44 0.40
CA MET A 141 6.31 -12.49 0.54
C MET A 141 5.58 -12.68 1.87
N VAL A 142 5.23 -13.92 2.23
CA VAL A 142 4.57 -14.25 3.49
C VAL A 142 5.44 -13.88 4.70
N GLY A 143 6.75 -14.15 4.64
CA GLY A 143 7.70 -13.75 5.66
C GLY A 143 7.74 -12.24 5.88
N ALA A 144 7.87 -11.47 4.79
CA ALA A 144 7.90 -10.02 4.86
C ALA A 144 6.56 -9.42 5.34
N LEU A 145 5.41 -9.96 4.92
CA LEU A 145 4.10 -9.52 5.41
C LEU A 145 3.90 -9.85 6.89
N THR A 146 4.50 -10.94 7.39
CA THR A 146 4.52 -11.28 8.82
C THR A 146 5.31 -10.23 9.61
N GLU A 147 6.49 -9.84 9.14
CA GLU A 147 7.31 -8.77 9.74
C GLU A 147 6.57 -7.43 9.75
N VAL A 148 5.91 -7.09 8.64
CA VAL A 148 5.09 -5.88 8.49
C VAL A 148 3.98 -5.86 9.54
N ARG A 149 3.17 -6.92 9.65
CA ARG A 149 2.09 -6.98 10.65
C ARG A 149 2.63 -6.87 12.08
N ALA A 150 3.77 -7.52 12.37
CA ALA A 150 4.42 -7.45 13.67
C ALA A 150 4.90 -6.03 14.02
N ALA A 151 5.39 -5.27 13.03
CA ALA A 151 5.80 -3.88 13.20
C ALA A 151 4.60 -2.93 13.35
N LEU A 152 3.50 -3.14 12.62
CA LEU A 152 2.29 -2.32 12.71
C LEU A 152 1.65 -2.38 14.11
N ARG A 153 1.63 -3.55 14.76
CA ARG A 153 1.01 -3.74 16.08
C ARG A 153 1.82 -3.21 17.28
N THR A 154 3.00 -2.65 17.05
CA THR A 154 3.86 -2.10 18.12
C THR A 154 4.17 -0.62 17.87
N SER A 155 4.71 0.06 18.89
CA SER A 155 5.24 1.42 18.72
C SER A 155 6.25 1.46 17.57
N PRO A 156 6.26 2.55 16.77
CA PRO A 156 7.19 2.68 15.66
C PRO A 156 8.63 2.58 16.17
N ARG A 157 9.46 1.82 15.47
CA ARG A 157 10.89 1.71 15.76
C ARG A 157 11.68 2.64 14.86
N MET A 158 12.77 3.17 15.38
CA MET A 158 13.69 3.98 14.58
C MET A 158 14.29 3.16 13.44
N LEU A 159 14.19 3.69 12.22
CA LEU A 159 15.00 3.21 11.11
C LEU A 159 16.33 3.96 11.12
N ALA A 160 17.40 3.24 11.47
CA ALA A 160 18.75 3.77 11.51
C ALA A 160 19.38 3.80 10.11
N VAL A 161 20.01 4.92 9.76
CA VAL A 161 20.78 5.10 8.52
C VAL A 161 22.09 5.81 8.82
N THR A 162 23.02 5.81 7.86
CA THR A 162 24.25 6.60 7.95
C THR A 162 23.90 8.09 8.01
N GLY A 163 24.24 8.72 9.13
CA GLY A 163 24.07 10.14 9.38
C GLY A 163 25.07 11.01 8.64
N LYS A 164 24.90 12.33 8.78
CA LYS A 164 25.97 13.28 8.50
C LYS A 164 27.10 13.09 9.50
N TRP A 165 26.76 12.79 10.75
CA TRP A 165 27.67 12.48 11.85
C TRP A 165 27.29 11.14 12.48
N GLY A 166 27.95 10.06 12.06
CA GLY A 166 27.66 8.73 12.58
C GLY A 166 26.30 8.19 12.12
N GLY A 167 25.31 8.18 13.03
CA GLY A 167 23.99 7.59 12.80
C GLY A 167 22.86 8.61 12.77
N ALA A 168 21.86 8.37 11.93
CA ALA A 168 20.66 9.20 11.76
C ALA A 168 19.39 8.36 11.75
N HIS A 169 18.25 9.04 11.82
CA HIS A 169 16.93 8.43 11.70
C HIS A 169 16.27 8.76 10.36
N GLU A 170 15.77 7.75 9.66
CA GLU A 170 14.99 7.91 8.43
C GLU A 170 13.49 7.72 8.67
N ASN A 171 12.70 8.70 8.23
CA ASN A 171 11.28 8.54 7.97
C ASN A 171 11.10 8.03 6.54
N VAL A 172 10.84 6.72 6.40
CA VAL A 172 10.56 6.11 5.09
C VAL A 172 9.32 6.78 4.49
N ARG A 173 9.38 7.11 3.21
CA ARG A 173 8.22 7.64 2.50
C ARG A 173 7.04 6.66 2.59
N GLY A 174 5.89 7.14 3.07
CA GLY A 174 4.70 6.30 3.29
C GLY A 174 4.58 5.69 4.69
N SER A 175 5.51 5.96 5.60
CA SER A 175 5.47 5.49 7.01
C SER A 175 4.52 6.27 7.91
N TYR A 176 4.16 7.50 7.51
CA TYR A 176 3.37 8.42 8.33
C TYR A 176 4.04 8.70 9.69
N GLN A 177 5.35 8.55 9.78
CA GLN A 177 6.13 8.76 11.01
C GLN A 177 6.57 10.21 11.17
N TYR A 178 6.72 10.63 12.42
CA TYR A 178 7.22 11.94 12.82
C TYR A 178 7.82 11.90 14.22
N VAL A 179 8.68 12.87 14.55
CA VAL A 179 9.26 13.01 15.89
C VAL A 179 8.44 14.00 16.70
N ASP A 180 7.97 13.58 17.87
CA ASP A 180 7.22 14.37 18.83
C ASP A 180 8.15 14.88 19.93
N LEU A 181 8.19 16.20 20.13
CA LEU A 181 9.05 16.88 21.10
C LEU A 181 8.22 17.41 22.28
N PRO A 182 8.77 17.45 23.50
CA PRO A 182 8.07 18.04 24.63
C PRO A 182 7.75 19.54 24.45
N ALA A 183 6.63 20.01 25.01
CA ALA A 183 6.16 21.40 24.85
C ALA A 183 7.14 22.48 25.32
N ALA A 184 8.09 22.14 26.19
CA ALA A 184 9.11 23.06 26.71
C ALA A 184 10.33 23.24 25.76
N VAL A 185 10.33 22.63 24.58
CA VAL A 185 11.47 22.60 23.64
C VAL A 185 11.96 24.00 23.23
N LEU A 186 11.06 24.98 23.12
CA LEU A 186 11.41 26.36 22.74
C LEU A 186 11.79 27.25 23.93
N GLY A 187 11.56 26.80 25.17
CA GLY A 187 11.92 27.52 26.39
C GLY A 187 11.38 28.95 26.53
N GLY A 188 10.37 29.35 25.76
CA GLY A 188 9.83 30.72 25.76
C GLY A 188 10.81 31.79 25.27
N ALA A 189 11.81 31.42 24.46
CA ALA A 189 12.87 32.34 24.06
C ALA A 189 12.41 33.42 23.07
N SER A 190 12.86 34.67 23.29
CA SER A 190 12.61 35.83 22.41
C SER A 190 13.63 35.96 21.28
N ALA A 191 14.83 35.39 21.47
CA ALA A 191 15.82 35.14 20.43
C ALA A 191 16.04 33.63 20.32
N ILE A 192 16.16 33.11 19.10
CA ILE A 192 16.27 31.66 18.89
C ILE A 192 17.18 31.33 17.71
N THR A 193 17.82 30.15 17.77
CA THR A 193 18.29 29.44 16.59
C THR A 193 17.76 28.03 16.59
N LEU A 194 17.17 27.60 15.48
CA LEU A 194 16.77 26.22 15.20
C LEU A 194 17.70 25.69 14.12
N SER A 195 18.47 24.64 14.41
CA SER A 195 19.46 24.05 13.49
C SER A 195 19.20 22.55 13.34
N VAL A 196 19.27 22.05 12.11
CA VAL A 196 18.97 20.65 11.77
C VAL A 196 19.73 20.19 10.54
N TRP A 197 20.17 18.93 10.54
CA TRP A 197 20.58 18.23 9.33
C TRP A 197 19.44 17.39 8.77
N VAL A 198 19.15 17.54 7.48
CA VAL A 198 18.12 16.76 6.78
C VAL A 198 18.62 16.18 5.48
N LYS A 199 18.10 15.01 5.10
CA LYS A 199 18.33 14.36 3.81
C LYS A 199 16.99 14.00 3.18
N PRO A 200 16.31 14.95 2.48
CA PRO A 200 15.04 14.68 1.83
C PRO A 200 15.18 13.58 0.77
N THR A 201 14.24 12.63 0.73
CA THR A 201 14.20 11.57 -0.30
C THR A 201 13.04 11.75 -1.28
N HIS A 202 12.18 12.75 -1.02
CA HIS A 202 11.04 13.09 -1.87
C HIS A 202 10.90 14.60 -1.99
N ASN A 203 10.17 15.03 -3.02
CA ASN A 203 10.09 16.43 -3.42
C ASN A 203 8.66 17.00 -3.30
N ALA A 204 7.79 16.38 -2.51
CA ALA A 204 6.47 16.92 -2.20
C ALA A 204 6.58 18.30 -1.56
N ASN A 205 5.72 19.21 -1.99
CA ASN A 205 5.61 20.53 -1.38
C ASN A 205 5.05 20.41 0.04
N TRP A 206 5.44 21.35 0.89
CA TRP A 206 4.93 21.57 2.25
C TRP A 206 5.26 20.48 3.27
N GLN A 207 6.14 19.53 2.92
CA GLN A 207 6.75 18.65 3.91
C GLN A 207 7.51 19.48 4.97
N ARG A 208 7.11 19.32 6.22
CA ARG A 208 7.70 20.06 7.35
C ARG A 208 8.95 19.37 7.85
N VAL A 209 10.06 20.10 7.87
CA VAL A 209 11.24 19.71 8.65
C VAL A 209 10.91 19.80 10.13
N PHE A 210 10.35 20.94 10.55
CA PHE A 210 9.70 21.10 11.85
C PHE A 210 8.42 21.93 11.72
N ASP A 211 7.48 21.70 12.63
CA ASP A 211 6.24 22.47 12.76
C ASP A 211 5.83 22.52 14.24
N PHE A 212 5.81 23.73 14.79
CA PHE A 212 5.48 24.01 16.17
C PHE A 212 4.24 24.90 16.20
N GLY A 213 3.14 24.45 16.78
CA GLY A 213 1.88 25.18 16.75
C GLY A 213 0.79 24.58 17.62
N ASN A 214 -0.42 25.11 17.49
CA ASN A 214 -1.62 24.50 18.07
C ASN A 214 -2.58 23.99 16.99
N ASN A 215 -2.57 24.66 15.85
CA ASN A 215 -3.54 24.55 14.76
C ASN A 215 -3.00 25.34 13.55
N THR A 216 -3.85 25.54 12.55
CA THR A 216 -3.57 26.32 11.34
C THR A 216 -3.68 27.83 11.50
N THR A 217 -3.75 28.36 12.73
CA THR A 217 -3.81 29.80 13.05
C THR A 217 -2.58 30.27 13.81
N ARG A 218 -2.04 29.46 14.71
CA ARG A 218 -0.88 29.83 15.54
C ARG A 218 0.21 28.78 15.43
N TYR A 219 1.27 29.11 14.70
CA TYR A 219 2.37 28.20 14.43
C TYR A 219 3.66 28.92 13.99
N MET A 220 4.77 28.19 14.06
CA MET A 220 5.96 28.42 13.24
C MET A 220 6.45 27.10 12.65
N TYR A 221 6.92 27.13 11.41
CA TYR A 221 7.40 25.94 10.73
C TYR A 221 8.64 26.22 9.88
N LEU A 222 9.36 25.17 9.52
CA LEU A 222 10.27 25.13 8.38
C LEU A 222 9.84 24.01 7.44
N ALA A 223 9.51 24.35 6.20
CA ALA A 223 9.23 23.38 5.14
C ALA A 223 10.50 23.16 4.33
N SER A 224 10.76 21.91 3.92
CA SER A 224 11.87 21.58 3.02
C SER A 224 11.65 22.18 1.62
N ARG A 225 10.37 22.32 1.23
CA ARG A 225 9.93 22.82 -0.07
C ARG A 225 8.59 23.57 0.05
N ASN A 226 8.51 24.80 -0.40
CA ASN A 226 7.25 25.54 -0.57
C ASN A 226 6.68 25.35 -1.99
N GLY A 227 5.58 26.04 -2.33
CA GLY A 227 4.99 25.99 -3.68
C GLY A 227 5.94 26.38 -4.84
N ASN A 228 6.99 27.16 -4.57
CA ASN A 228 8.01 27.57 -5.55
C ASN A 228 9.23 26.62 -5.58
N GLY A 229 9.22 25.54 -4.81
CA GLY A 229 10.29 24.56 -4.81
C GLY A 229 11.47 24.85 -3.88
N VAL A 230 11.38 25.85 -3.00
CA VAL A 230 12.48 26.28 -2.12
C VAL A 230 12.12 26.09 -0.64
N PRO A 231 13.09 25.92 0.28
CA PRO A 231 12.79 25.83 1.70
C PRO A 231 12.16 27.13 2.20
N ARG A 232 11.22 27.03 3.14
CA ARG A 232 10.50 28.20 3.69
C ARG A 232 10.33 28.07 5.18
N PHE A 233 10.78 29.07 5.91
CA PHE A 233 10.36 29.29 7.29
C PHE A 233 9.21 30.31 7.34
N ALA A 234 8.26 30.12 8.25
CA ALA A 234 7.24 31.11 8.56
C ALA A 234 6.82 31.03 10.03
N ILE A 235 6.38 32.16 10.59
CA ILE A 235 5.77 32.30 11.92
C ILE A 235 4.51 33.18 11.83
N THR A 236 3.45 32.79 12.54
CA THR A 236 2.17 33.53 12.56
C THR A 236 1.38 33.26 13.84
N THR A 237 0.57 34.25 14.25
CA THR A 237 -0.47 34.13 15.28
C THR A 237 -1.89 34.24 14.71
N SER A 238 -2.02 34.46 13.39
CA SER A 238 -3.29 34.69 12.70
C SER A 238 -3.51 33.79 11.47
N GLY A 239 -2.66 32.79 11.28
CA GLY A 239 -2.75 31.80 10.20
C GLY A 239 -2.19 32.26 8.85
N PRO A 240 -2.52 31.51 7.77
CA PRO A 240 -2.10 31.82 6.41
C PRO A 240 -2.49 33.25 6.00
N GLY A 241 -1.58 33.94 5.31
CA GLY A 241 -1.74 35.34 4.91
C GLY A 241 -1.21 36.36 5.94
N GLY A 242 -1.12 35.99 7.22
CA GLY A 242 -0.47 36.79 8.27
C GLY A 242 0.98 36.40 8.57
N GLU A 243 1.56 35.50 7.76
CA GLU A 243 2.88 34.91 8.01
C GLU A 243 4.04 35.89 7.79
N GLN A 244 4.95 35.93 8.76
CA GLN A 244 6.27 36.51 8.58
C GLN A 244 7.22 35.41 8.12
N ALA A 245 7.71 35.53 6.90
CA ALA A 245 8.37 34.41 6.21
C ALA A 245 9.79 34.70 5.76
N LEU A 246 10.54 33.61 5.57
CA LEU A 246 11.85 33.54 4.96
C LEU A 246 11.79 32.47 3.88
N ASN A 247 12.01 32.84 2.61
CA ASN A 247 12.02 31.90 1.49
C ASN A 247 13.45 31.75 0.99
N GLY A 248 13.95 30.52 0.92
CA GLY A 248 15.24 30.23 0.31
C GLY A 248 15.24 30.50 -1.19
N THR A 249 16.40 30.27 -1.81
CA THR A 249 16.64 30.62 -3.22
C THR A 249 16.75 29.43 -4.16
N ALA A 250 16.94 28.22 -3.62
CA ALA A 250 17.10 26.99 -4.39
C ALA A 250 16.48 25.79 -3.68
N ALA A 251 16.13 24.76 -4.45
CA ALA A 251 15.64 23.49 -3.91
C ALA A 251 16.74 22.76 -3.14
N LEU A 252 16.34 22.03 -2.09
CA LEU A 252 17.26 21.11 -1.41
C LEU A 252 17.52 19.89 -2.29
N PRO A 253 18.78 19.43 -2.44
CA PRO A 253 19.09 18.23 -3.21
C PRO A 253 18.47 16.99 -2.55
N LEU A 254 17.81 16.14 -3.35
CA LEU A 254 17.31 14.85 -2.88
C LEU A 254 18.46 13.87 -2.65
N GLY A 255 18.34 13.03 -1.63
CA GLY A 255 19.32 12.01 -1.30
C GLY A 255 20.67 12.56 -0.81
N GLN A 256 20.75 13.85 -0.46
CA GLN A 256 21.96 14.50 0.06
C GLN A 256 21.67 15.25 1.37
N TRP A 257 22.65 15.24 2.27
CA TRP A 257 22.55 15.97 3.54
C TRP A 257 22.62 17.48 3.29
N SER A 258 21.67 18.21 3.86
CA SER A 258 21.63 19.67 3.92
C SER A 258 21.51 20.13 5.36
N HIS A 259 22.32 21.11 5.75
CA HIS A 259 22.18 21.79 7.04
C HIS A 259 21.26 22.99 6.88
N LEU A 260 20.21 23.05 7.68
CA LEU A 260 19.26 24.17 7.73
C LEU A 260 19.37 24.84 9.10
N ALA A 261 19.42 26.18 9.11
CA ALA A 261 19.29 26.92 10.36
C ALA A 261 18.43 28.17 10.20
N VAL A 262 17.58 28.46 11.19
CA VAL A 262 16.78 29.68 11.27
C VAL A 262 17.18 30.43 12.53
N THR A 263 17.63 31.67 12.40
CA THR A 263 17.91 32.57 13.51
C THR A 263 16.84 33.65 13.58
N ILE A 264 16.34 33.99 14.77
CA ILE A 264 15.51 35.18 15.01
C ILE A 264 16.12 35.95 16.18
N SER A 265 16.34 37.24 16.00
CA SER A 265 16.75 38.17 17.06
C SER A 265 16.26 39.58 16.76
N GLY A 266 15.64 40.23 17.76
CA GLY A 266 14.97 41.50 17.55
C GLY A 266 13.90 41.37 16.45
N THR A 267 13.98 42.21 15.42
CA THR A 267 13.08 42.15 14.26
C THR A 267 13.66 41.38 13.07
N THR A 268 14.84 40.78 13.23
CA THR A 268 15.55 40.14 12.12
C THR A 268 15.50 38.63 12.22
N GLY A 269 14.95 38.00 11.18
CA GLY A 269 15.10 36.58 10.94
C GLY A 269 16.00 36.30 9.74
N THR A 270 16.76 35.20 9.81
CA THR A 270 17.64 34.74 8.73
C THR A 270 17.51 33.23 8.57
N LEU A 271 17.35 32.77 7.33
CA LEU A 271 17.38 31.35 6.96
C LEU A 271 18.75 31.06 6.33
N TYR A 272 19.42 30.04 6.87
CA TYR A 272 20.67 29.51 6.36
C TYR A 272 20.46 28.15 5.73
N VAL A 273 21.06 27.93 4.57
CA VAL A 273 21.18 26.61 3.93
C VAL A 273 22.65 26.37 3.70
N ASN A 274 23.17 25.27 4.25
CA ASN A 274 24.56 24.90 4.15
C ASN A 274 25.52 26.07 4.45
N GLY A 275 25.31 26.74 5.59
CA GLY A 275 26.21 27.81 6.06
C GLY A 275 25.91 29.19 5.47
N THR A 276 25.27 29.23 4.31
CA THR A 276 24.98 30.47 3.57
C THR A 276 23.62 31.05 3.97
N ALA A 277 23.57 32.34 4.28
CA ALA A 277 22.30 33.05 4.47
C ALA A 277 21.58 33.18 3.11
N VAL A 278 20.47 32.45 2.95
CA VAL A 278 19.68 32.42 1.70
C VAL A 278 18.45 33.31 1.77
N ALA A 279 18.06 33.78 2.96
CA ALA A 279 16.96 34.72 3.13
C ALA A 279 17.14 35.54 4.40
N GLN A 280 16.72 36.80 4.37
CA GLN A 280 16.65 37.67 5.54
C GLN A 280 15.37 38.50 5.51
N ASN A 281 14.73 38.65 6.66
CA ASN A 281 13.57 39.52 6.85
C ASN A 281 13.82 40.35 8.11
N THR A 282 13.95 41.68 7.94
CA THR A 282 14.25 42.64 9.02
C THR A 282 13.00 43.23 9.67
N SER A 283 11.81 42.79 9.25
CA SER A 283 10.50 43.24 9.72
C SER A 283 9.73 42.12 10.43
N MET A 284 10.44 41.16 11.03
CA MET A 284 9.83 40.07 11.79
C MET A 284 9.46 40.54 13.20
N THR A 285 8.21 40.95 13.42
CA THR A 285 7.73 41.36 14.75
C THR A 285 7.34 40.18 15.65
N LEU A 286 7.21 38.97 15.11
CA LEU A 286 6.91 37.75 15.86
C LEU A 286 8.19 36.95 16.15
N ASN A 287 8.22 36.34 17.34
CA ASN A 287 9.24 35.41 17.79
C ASN A 287 8.57 34.25 18.55
N PRO A 288 9.30 33.17 18.92
CA PRO A 288 8.71 32.03 19.61
C PRO A 288 7.97 32.39 20.90
N ALA A 289 8.45 33.38 21.67
CA ALA A 289 7.76 33.83 22.89
C ALA A 289 6.35 34.39 22.60
N ALA A 290 6.14 35.02 21.45
CA ALA A 290 4.82 35.52 21.03
C ALA A 290 3.80 34.40 20.75
N LEU A 291 4.26 33.18 20.49
CA LEU A 291 3.39 32.02 20.30
C LEU A 291 2.94 31.39 21.64
N GLY A 292 3.64 31.70 22.73
CA GLY A 292 3.42 31.09 24.04
C GLY A 292 3.77 29.60 24.07
N THR A 293 3.11 28.84 24.95
CA THR A 293 3.24 27.38 24.96
C THR A 293 2.40 26.76 23.85
N LEU A 294 3.01 25.86 23.08
CA LEU A 294 2.42 25.20 21.91
C LEU A 294 2.14 23.73 22.19
N THR A 295 1.00 23.23 21.70
CA THR A 295 0.57 21.84 21.93
C THR A 295 1.25 20.84 21.00
N ASN A 296 1.56 21.26 19.78
CA ASN A 296 2.13 20.42 18.72
C ASN A 296 3.56 20.86 18.52
N ASN A 297 4.53 19.99 18.82
CA ASN A 297 5.95 20.30 18.66
C ASN A 297 6.62 19.17 17.87
N TRP A 298 6.63 19.25 16.54
CA TRP A 298 6.95 18.10 15.71
C TRP A 298 8.13 18.34 14.77
N LEU A 299 8.88 17.28 14.49
CA LEU A 299 9.72 17.16 13.29
C LEU A 299 9.06 16.20 12.32
N GLY A 300 8.94 16.58 11.05
CA GLY A 300 8.40 15.71 10.01
C GLY A 300 6.89 15.69 9.84
N ARG A 301 6.12 16.47 10.60
CA ARG A 301 4.64 16.54 10.53
C ARG A 301 4.16 17.99 10.40
N SER A 302 3.04 18.17 9.71
CA SER A 302 2.37 19.47 9.55
C SER A 302 1.15 19.62 10.45
N ASN A 303 0.89 20.86 10.90
CA ASN A 303 -0.39 21.27 11.47
C ASN A 303 -1.52 21.31 10.42
N PHE A 304 -1.19 21.25 9.14
CA PHE A 304 -2.11 21.14 8.01
C PHE A 304 -2.18 19.70 7.50
N ALA A 305 -3.09 19.43 6.56
CA ALA A 305 -3.18 18.16 5.85
C ALA A 305 -2.08 17.99 4.76
N ASP A 306 -0.84 18.35 5.10
CA ASP A 306 0.33 18.20 4.21
C ASP A 306 0.98 16.81 4.37
N PRO A 307 1.75 16.34 3.37
CA PRO A 307 2.52 15.11 3.50
C PRO A 307 3.54 15.17 4.64
N VAL A 308 3.74 14.03 5.33
CA VAL A 308 4.84 13.88 6.28
C VAL A 308 6.19 13.98 5.55
N PHE A 309 7.22 14.44 6.25
CA PHE A 309 8.57 14.50 5.69
C PHE A 309 9.10 13.09 5.39
N ALA A 310 9.54 12.89 4.15
CA ALA A 310 10.20 11.69 3.70
C ALA A 310 11.70 11.96 3.56
N GLY A 311 12.51 11.25 4.35
CA GLY A 311 13.95 11.46 4.40
C GLY A 311 14.50 11.26 5.80
N ALA A 312 15.78 11.59 5.96
CA ALA A 312 16.48 11.40 7.23
C ALA A 312 16.71 12.72 7.98
N PHE A 313 16.72 12.63 9.31
CA PHE A 313 17.12 13.67 10.25
C PHE A 313 18.42 13.29 10.94
N ASP A 314 19.31 14.26 11.07
CA ASP A 314 20.49 14.19 11.93
C ASP A 314 20.59 15.51 12.72
N GLU A 315 21.15 15.46 13.92
CA GLU A 315 21.32 16.56 14.89
C GLU A 315 20.25 17.68 14.84
N PHE A 316 19.28 17.69 15.77
CA PHE A 316 18.38 18.84 15.96
C PHE A 316 18.76 19.65 17.18
N ASN A 317 19.08 20.93 17.00
CA ASN A 317 19.55 21.82 18.07
C ASN A 317 18.71 23.09 18.17
N VAL A 318 18.36 23.46 19.40
CA VAL A 318 17.58 24.66 19.74
C VAL A 318 18.38 25.51 20.72
N TYR A 319 18.69 26.76 20.31
CA TYR A 319 19.48 27.72 21.09
C TYR A 319 18.62 28.91 21.49
N SER A 320 18.76 29.43 22.71
CA SER A 320 18.06 30.63 23.20
C SER A 320 18.69 31.96 22.72
N ARG A 321 19.45 31.93 21.62
CA ARG A 321 20.15 33.07 21.03
C ARG A 321 20.20 32.91 19.51
N ALA A 322 20.34 34.02 18.79
CA ALA A 322 20.76 33.96 17.39
C ALA A 322 22.25 33.59 17.32
N LEU A 323 22.56 32.49 16.64
CA LEU A 323 23.93 32.08 16.35
C LEU A 323 24.57 33.03 15.33
N THR A 324 25.89 33.22 15.44
CA THR A 324 26.65 33.99 14.45
C THR A 324 26.85 33.17 13.16
N ALA A 325 27.17 33.83 12.04
CA ALA A 325 27.51 33.11 10.80
C ALA A 325 28.71 32.15 10.98
N ALA A 326 29.65 32.49 11.86
CA ALA A 326 30.76 31.61 12.22
C ALA A 326 30.30 30.36 12.98
N ASP A 327 29.38 30.51 13.95
CA ASP A 327 28.77 29.38 14.66
C ASP A 327 28.01 28.46 13.70
N ILE A 328 27.21 29.04 12.78
CA ILE A 328 26.48 28.28 11.76
C ILE A 328 27.44 27.52 10.82
N THR A 329 28.55 28.14 10.43
CA THR A 329 29.60 27.49 9.61
C THR A 329 30.29 26.37 10.40
N SER A 330 30.53 26.57 11.70
CA SER A 330 31.12 25.52 12.55
C SER A 330 30.20 24.29 12.66
N LEU A 331 28.88 24.46 12.71
CA LEU A 331 27.90 23.37 12.73
C LEU A 331 27.85 22.56 11.42
N GLN A 332 28.42 23.09 10.33
CA GLN A 332 28.51 22.33 9.08
C GLN A 332 29.63 21.29 9.07
N THR A 333 30.69 21.57 9.83
CA THR A 333 31.96 20.83 9.76
C THR A 333 32.23 20.03 11.02
N LYS A 334 31.43 20.22 12.06
CA LYS A 334 31.54 19.53 13.36
C LYS A 334 30.15 19.25 13.91
N GLU A 335 30.05 18.16 14.67
CA GLU A 335 28.91 17.92 15.57
C GLU A 335 28.71 19.11 16.51
N ALA A 336 27.47 19.35 16.94
CA ALA A 336 27.12 20.50 17.77
C ALA A 336 27.99 20.60 19.04
N LYS A 337 28.19 19.49 19.75
CA LYS A 337 29.04 19.40 20.96
C LYS A 337 30.52 19.78 20.74
N LEU A 338 31.02 19.72 19.51
CA LEU A 338 32.40 20.04 19.12
C LEU A 338 32.51 21.36 18.35
N SER A 339 31.38 21.98 18.02
CA SER A 339 31.30 23.23 17.28
C SER A 339 31.54 24.45 18.20
N SER A 340 31.83 25.61 17.61
CA SER A 340 31.87 26.86 18.38
C SER A 340 30.50 27.27 18.94
N ALA A 341 29.41 26.74 18.39
CA ALA A 341 28.05 27.00 18.88
C ALA A 341 27.75 26.28 20.21
N GLY A 342 28.43 25.14 20.45
CA GLY A 342 28.12 24.20 21.52
C GLY A 342 26.81 23.43 21.28
N LEU A 343 26.33 22.72 22.30
CA LEU A 343 25.01 22.10 22.28
C LEU A 343 23.91 23.17 22.31
N GLY A 344 22.77 22.87 21.68
CA GLY A 344 21.54 23.65 21.87
C GLY A 344 21.15 23.68 23.34
N ASN A 345 21.17 24.85 23.98
CA ASN A 345 20.89 24.99 25.42
C ASN A 345 19.40 24.85 25.77
N LEU A 346 18.51 24.91 24.78
CA LEU A 346 17.08 24.66 24.96
C LEU A 346 16.70 23.21 24.63
N ALA A 347 17.35 22.62 23.62
CA ALA A 347 17.24 21.20 23.34
C ALA A 347 18.36 20.79 22.37
N SER A 348 18.85 19.56 22.48
CA SER A 348 19.81 18.99 21.53
C SER A 348 19.55 17.50 21.37
N TYR A 349 19.23 17.07 20.15
CA TYR A 349 18.90 15.68 19.85
C TYR A 349 19.87 15.12 18.82
N TYR A 350 20.48 14.00 19.16
CA TYR A 350 21.26 13.18 18.26
C TYR A 350 20.38 12.01 17.82
N PHE A 351 20.06 11.93 16.54
CA PHE A 351 19.22 10.84 15.99
C PHE A 351 20.00 9.53 15.79
N ALA A 352 21.00 9.29 16.65
CA ALA A 352 21.78 8.07 16.71
C ALA A 352 21.01 6.94 17.43
N THR A 353 21.49 5.70 17.28
CA THR A 353 20.70 4.49 17.53
C THR A 353 20.54 4.09 18.99
N THR A 354 19.32 3.73 19.38
CA THR A 354 18.98 3.04 20.65
C THR A 354 18.02 1.86 20.46
N ALA A 355 17.67 1.47 19.22
CA ALA A 355 16.67 0.44 18.87
C ALA A 355 15.22 0.68 19.37
N ASP A 356 15.01 1.73 20.17
CA ASP A 356 13.74 2.13 20.75
C ASP A 356 12.99 3.17 19.89
N ASP A 357 11.98 3.82 20.47
CA ASP A 357 11.18 4.88 19.86
C ASP A 357 11.45 6.26 20.48
N THR A 358 12.55 6.43 21.24
CA THR A 358 12.87 7.68 21.94
C THR A 358 14.31 8.13 21.78
N TRP A 359 14.50 9.46 21.78
CA TRP A 359 15.82 10.11 21.84
C TRP A 359 15.93 10.97 23.09
N ALA A 360 17.05 10.83 23.80
CA ALA A 360 17.38 11.67 24.94
C ALA A 360 17.81 13.07 24.49
N ASP A 361 17.45 14.06 25.29
CA ASP A 361 17.90 15.44 25.12
C ASP A 361 19.28 15.64 25.76
N ALA A 362 20.26 15.98 24.93
CA ALA A 362 21.64 16.25 25.33
C ALA A 362 21.84 17.64 25.96
N SER A 363 20.83 18.53 25.92
CA SER A 363 20.94 19.87 26.53
C SER A 363 21.01 19.86 28.06
N GLY A 364 20.63 18.74 28.69
CA GLY A 364 20.52 18.61 30.14
C GLY A 364 19.14 18.99 30.70
N ARG A 365 18.15 19.32 29.84
CA ARG A 365 16.79 19.68 30.27
C ARG A 365 15.83 18.48 30.37
N GLY A 366 16.28 17.28 29.99
CA GLY A 366 15.49 16.04 30.12
C GLY A 366 14.28 15.97 29.20
N LEU A 367 14.32 16.66 28.06
CA LEU A 367 13.21 16.70 27.10
C LEU A 367 13.23 15.49 26.15
N THR A 368 12.82 14.30 26.58
CA THR A 368 12.83 13.12 25.71
C THR A 368 11.91 13.28 24.49
N ALA A 369 12.47 13.16 23.28
CA ALA A 369 11.73 13.10 22.03
C ALA A 369 11.23 11.68 21.75
N ARG A 370 10.11 11.52 21.04
CA ARG A 370 9.51 10.21 20.73
C ARG A 370 9.05 10.10 19.28
N LEU A 371 9.37 8.98 18.63
CA LEU A 371 8.86 8.63 17.31
C LEU A 371 7.39 8.23 17.41
N ARG A 372 6.56 8.77 16.52
CA ARG A 372 5.11 8.54 16.48
C ARG A 372 4.64 8.29 15.05
N ARG A 373 3.44 7.71 14.90
CA ARG A 373 2.71 7.63 13.62
C ARG A 373 1.53 8.60 13.66
N THR A 374 1.19 9.24 12.55
CA THR A 374 0.08 10.23 12.52
C THR A 374 -1.29 9.64 12.88
N TRP A 375 -1.44 8.33 12.69
CA TRP A 375 -2.65 7.55 12.91
C TRP A 375 -2.57 6.65 14.17
N GLY A 376 -1.48 6.74 14.95
CA GLY A 376 -1.28 5.90 16.14
C GLY A 376 -0.93 4.45 15.79
N GLY A 377 -1.77 3.52 16.21
CA GLY A 377 -1.64 2.09 15.95
C GLY A 377 -2.95 1.50 15.43
N PRO A 378 -2.92 0.25 14.93
CA PRO A 378 -4.12 -0.37 14.38
C PRO A 378 -5.16 -0.63 15.49
N SER A 379 -6.43 -0.65 15.10
CA SER A 379 -7.54 -0.95 15.99
C SER A 379 -7.57 -2.41 16.44
N HIS A 380 -6.90 -3.30 15.69
CA HIS A 380 -6.74 -4.71 16.01
C HIS A 380 -5.35 -5.23 15.58
N PRO A 381 -4.71 -6.15 16.33
CA PRO A 381 -3.40 -6.74 15.98
C PRO A 381 -3.37 -7.48 14.64
N GLY A 382 -4.53 -7.87 14.12
CA GLY A 382 -4.68 -8.56 12.84
C GLY A 382 -4.62 -7.66 11.59
N PHE A 383 -4.57 -6.33 11.76
CA PHE A 383 -4.53 -5.38 10.64
C PHE A 383 -3.28 -5.58 9.77
N LEU A 384 -3.49 -5.68 8.46
CA LEU A 384 -2.44 -5.73 7.46
C LEU A 384 -2.90 -5.00 6.19
N ALA A 385 -2.20 -3.93 5.85
CA ALA A 385 -2.39 -3.20 4.60
C ALA A 385 -1.12 -2.44 4.22
N ALA A 386 -1.05 -1.99 2.97
CA ALA A 386 0.02 -1.11 2.48
C ALA A 386 -0.20 0.37 2.82
N TYR A 387 -1.20 0.67 3.66
CA TYR A 387 -1.55 2.01 4.13
C TYR A 387 -2.23 1.98 5.51
N PRO A 388 -2.36 3.11 6.21
CA PRO A 388 -3.02 3.19 7.52
C PRO A 388 -4.52 2.86 7.48
N GLU A 389 -5.13 2.61 8.64
CA GLU A 389 -6.59 2.36 8.72
C GLU A 389 -7.47 3.54 8.27
N THR A 390 -6.90 4.70 7.97
CA THR A 390 -7.62 5.95 7.69
C THR A 390 -8.62 5.81 6.54
N GLN A 391 -8.32 5.08 5.46
CA GLN A 391 -9.30 4.88 4.38
C GLN A 391 -10.53 4.09 4.84
N PHE A 392 -10.35 3.09 5.71
CA PHE A 392 -11.44 2.30 6.26
C PHE A 392 -12.30 3.15 7.20
N ILE A 393 -11.66 3.95 8.06
CA ILE A 393 -12.33 4.87 8.98
C ILE A 393 -13.11 5.95 8.21
N ASP A 394 -12.47 6.56 7.21
CA ASP A 394 -13.10 7.61 6.42
C ASP A 394 -14.35 7.07 5.72
N LEU A 395 -14.28 5.87 5.12
CA LEU A 395 -15.40 5.21 4.44
C LEU A 395 -16.66 5.11 5.33
N GLU A 396 -16.50 4.83 6.63
CA GLU A 396 -17.62 4.67 7.58
C GLU A 396 -18.53 5.92 7.63
N THR A 397 -17.97 7.11 7.36
CA THR A 397 -18.72 8.38 7.40
C THR A 397 -19.08 8.93 6.02
N ARG A 398 -18.60 8.33 4.93
CA ARG A 398 -18.86 8.84 3.58
C ARG A 398 -20.29 8.58 3.13
N THR A 399 -20.79 9.50 2.30
CA THR A 399 -22.09 9.42 1.62
C THR A 399 -21.96 9.48 0.10
N SER A 400 -20.74 9.70 -0.42
CA SER A 400 -20.47 9.77 -1.86
C SER A 400 -19.07 9.26 -2.20
N ALA A 401 -18.89 8.86 -3.45
CA ALA A 401 -17.63 8.38 -4.00
C ALA A 401 -16.59 9.50 -4.06
N ASP A 402 -15.34 9.17 -3.74
CA ASP A 402 -14.16 10.01 -3.97
C ASP A 402 -12.90 9.14 -3.84
N TYR A 403 -12.49 8.55 -4.95
CA TYR A 403 -11.34 7.66 -4.97
C TYR A 403 -10.03 8.38 -4.63
N THR A 404 -9.95 9.71 -4.73
CA THR A 404 -8.76 10.48 -4.33
C THR A 404 -8.55 10.52 -2.82
N LYS A 405 -9.58 10.17 -2.04
CA LYS A 405 -9.56 10.06 -0.57
C LYS A 405 -9.71 8.63 -0.08
N VAL A 406 -10.69 7.91 -0.62
CA VAL A 406 -11.00 6.52 -0.27
C VAL A 406 -11.22 5.73 -1.55
N TRP A 407 -10.26 4.88 -1.89
CA TRP A 407 -10.33 4.03 -3.07
C TRP A 407 -10.43 2.56 -2.68
N ALA A 408 -11.65 2.01 -2.75
CA ALA A 408 -11.96 0.59 -2.62
C ALA A 408 -11.14 -0.17 -1.54
N PRO A 409 -11.08 0.31 -0.28
CA PRO A 409 -10.14 -0.24 0.68
C PRO A 409 -10.42 -1.71 1.01
N TYR A 410 -11.70 -2.12 1.03
CA TYR A 410 -12.07 -3.53 1.20
C TYR A 410 -11.79 -4.39 -0.05
N TYR A 411 -11.77 -3.83 -1.27
CA TYR A 411 -11.29 -4.55 -2.45
C TYR A 411 -9.79 -4.85 -2.35
N THR A 412 -8.99 -3.92 -1.81
CA THR A 412 -7.56 -4.18 -1.59
C THR A 412 -7.34 -5.24 -0.50
N ALA A 413 -8.10 -5.16 0.59
CA ALA A 413 -8.09 -6.16 1.66
C ALA A 413 -8.46 -7.55 1.12
N HIS A 414 -9.45 -7.63 0.22
CA HIS A 414 -9.79 -8.85 -0.50
C HIS A 414 -8.59 -9.44 -1.24
N LYS A 415 -7.87 -8.67 -2.07
CA LYS A 415 -6.76 -9.27 -2.84
C LYS A 415 -5.65 -9.79 -1.95
N ILE A 416 -5.32 -9.05 -0.90
CA ILE A 416 -4.31 -9.47 0.09
C ILE A 416 -4.78 -10.74 0.80
N LEU A 417 -6.02 -10.77 1.29
CA LEU A 417 -6.61 -11.93 1.96
C LEU A 417 -6.63 -13.17 1.04
N LYS A 418 -7.04 -13.00 -0.23
CA LYS A 418 -7.12 -14.09 -1.20
C LYS A 418 -5.73 -14.63 -1.54
N GLY A 419 -4.76 -13.75 -1.79
CA GLY A 419 -3.38 -14.16 -2.03
C GLY A 419 -2.78 -14.93 -0.85
N LEU A 420 -3.05 -14.50 0.40
CA LEU A 420 -2.59 -15.19 1.60
C LEU A 420 -3.25 -16.57 1.77
N LEU A 421 -4.56 -16.67 1.54
CA LEU A 421 -5.26 -17.94 1.57
C LEU A 421 -4.72 -18.89 0.49
N ASP A 422 -4.53 -18.40 -0.74
CA ASP A 422 -3.99 -19.22 -1.83
C ASP A 422 -2.54 -19.65 -1.56
N ALA A 423 -1.73 -18.79 -0.94
CA ALA A 423 -0.39 -19.14 -0.48
C ALA A 423 -0.43 -20.27 0.56
N TYR A 424 -1.32 -20.20 1.53
CA TYR A 424 -1.52 -21.26 2.52
C TYR A 424 -1.95 -22.57 1.84
N LEU A 425 -2.97 -22.54 0.98
CA LEU A 425 -3.44 -23.73 0.28
C LEU A 425 -2.36 -24.34 -0.63
N ALA A 426 -1.51 -23.51 -1.24
CA ALA A 426 -0.45 -24.00 -2.12
C ALA A 426 0.78 -24.55 -1.38
N THR A 427 1.10 -24.03 -0.18
CA THR A 427 2.39 -24.29 0.48
C THR A 427 2.31 -24.82 1.92
N ASP A 428 1.12 -24.83 2.52
CA ASP A 428 0.88 -25.14 3.94
C ASP A 428 1.68 -24.25 4.92
N ASP A 429 2.02 -23.02 4.50
CA ASP A 429 2.70 -22.06 5.36
C ASP A 429 1.74 -21.48 6.40
N ALA A 430 1.86 -21.95 7.64
CA ALA A 430 1.02 -21.51 8.76
C ALA A 430 1.04 -20.00 9.01
N ARG A 431 2.09 -19.28 8.60
CA ARG A 431 2.15 -17.82 8.70
C ARG A 431 1.15 -17.17 7.74
N ALA A 432 0.95 -17.73 6.56
CA ALA A 432 -0.03 -17.24 5.60
C ALA A 432 -1.46 -17.39 6.14
N LEU A 433 -1.77 -18.53 6.78
CA LEU A 433 -3.05 -18.76 7.45
C LEU A 433 -3.28 -17.79 8.63
N ASP A 434 -2.27 -17.57 9.46
CA ASP A 434 -2.30 -16.63 10.58
C ASP A 434 -2.52 -15.18 10.08
N LEU A 435 -1.85 -14.77 9.00
CA LEU A 435 -2.08 -13.47 8.36
C LEU A 435 -3.52 -13.34 7.84
N ALA A 436 -4.00 -14.32 7.08
CA ALA A 436 -5.36 -14.32 6.52
C ALA A 436 -6.45 -14.30 7.61
N SER A 437 -6.32 -15.14 8.63
CA SER A 437 -7.28 -15.18 9.74
C SER A 437 -7.23 -13.90 10.56
N GLY A 438 -6.04 -13.35 10.84
CA GLY A 438 -5.93 -12.08 11.56
C GLY A 438 -6.57 -10.91 10.81
N MET A 439 -6.50 -10.88 9.47
CA MET A 439 -7.21 -9.86 8.68
C MET A 439 -8.73 -9.98 8.86
N CYS A 440 -9.28 -11.19 8.89
CA CYS A 440 -10.70 -11.39 9.17
C CYS A 440 -11.05 -11.00 10.61
N ASP A 441 -10.23 -11.35 11.60
CA ASP A 441 -10.44 -10.94 13.00
C ASP A 441 -10.46 -9.40 13.12
N TRP A 442 -9.57 -8.69 12.42
CA TRP A 442 -9.57 -7.23 12.36
C TRP A 442 -10.84 -6.67 11.70
N MET A 443 -11.18 -7.13 10.50
CA MET A 443 -12.39 -6.66 9.79
C MET A 443 -13.64 -6.90 10.64
N TYR A 444 -13.76 -8.07 11.28
CA TYR A 444 -14.88 -8.39 12.16
C TYR A 444 -14.92 -7.44 13.37
N SER A 445 -13.79 -7.21 14.05
CA SER A 445 -13.70 -6.33 15.23
C SER A 445 -14.13 -4.88 14.95
N ARG A 446 -14.04 -4.46 13.68
CA ARG A 446 -14.44 -3.14 13.19
C ARG A 446 -15.88 -3.13 12.70
N LEU A 447 -16.19 -3.94 11.69
CA LEU A 447 -17.48 -3.92 10.98
C LEU A 447 -18.64 -4.35 11.88
N SER A 448 -18.42 -5.28 12.83
CA SER A 448 -19.49 -5.74 13.75
C SER A 448 -20.01 -4.67 14.71
N LYS A 449 -19.32 -3.53 14.81
CA LYS A 449 -19.71 -2.39 15.66
C LYS A 449 -20.49 -1.32 14.89
N LEU A 450 -20.56 -1.42 13.57
CA LEU A 450 -21.23 -0.43 12.73
C LEU A 450 -22.72 -0.74 12.65
N PRO A 451 -23.60 0.29 12.65
CA PRO A 451 -25.02 0.08 12.38
C PRO A 451 -25.25 -0.46 10.96
N ASP A 452 -26.24 -1.32 10.78
CA ASP A 452 -26.58 -1.91 9.47
C ASP A 452 -26.77 -0.86 8.37
N ALA A 453 -27.44 0.26 8.68
CA ALA A 453 -27.62 1.37 7.74
C ALA A 453 -26.30 2.00 7.27
N THR A 454 -25.24 1.93 8.08
CA THR A 454 -23.89 2.37 7.68
C THR A 454 -23.24 1.36 6.77
N LEU A 455 -23.33 0.06 7.07
CA LEU A 455 -22.83 -1.01 6.20
C LEU A 455 -23.50 -0.95 4.82
N GLN A 456 -24.84 -0.91 4.77
CA GLN A 456 -25.60 -0.80 3.52
C GLN A 456 -25.20 0.45 2.71
N ARG A 457 -25.02 1.59 3.38
CA ARG A 457 -24.54 2.82 2.72
C ARG A 457 -23.14 2.62 2.13
N MET A 458 -22.20 2.09 2.91
CA MET A 458 -20.82 1.89 2.47
C MET A 458 -20.77 1.05 1.19
N TRP A 459 -21.43 -0.11 1.21
CA TRP A 459 -21.44 -1.08 0.10
C TRP A 459 -22.13 -0.56 -1.16
N GLY A 460 -23.08 0.37 -1.02
CA GLY A 460 -23.73 1.03 -2.14
C GLY A 460 -22.91 2.16 -2.81
N ILE A 461 -21.80 2.60 -2.23
CA ILE A 461 -20.98 3.68 -2.82
C ILE A 461 -20.13 3.13 -3.97
N PHE A 462 -20.23 3.75 -5.14
CA PHE A 462 -19.35 3.46 -6.28
C PHE A 462 -17.88 3.67 -5.90
N SER A 463 -17.01 2.72 -6.27
CA SER A 463 -15.55 2.73 -6.07
C SER A 463 -15.11 2.72 -4.60
N SER A 464 -15.45 3.74 -3.79
CA SER A 464 -15.07 3.78 -2.38
C SER A 464 -15.67 2.63 -1.57
N GLY A 465 -16.88 2.19 -1.93
CA GLY A 465 -17.59 1.07 -1.31
C GLY A 465 -17.25 -0.31 -1.87
N GLU A 466 -16.42 -0.40 -2.90
CA GLU A 466 -16.11 -1.66 -3.57
C GLU A 466 -15.31 -2.60 -2.66
N PHE A 467 -15.79 -3.84 -2.52
CA PHE A 467 -15.14 -4.90 -1.73
C PHE A 467 -14.76 -6.15 -2.56
N GLY A 468 -15.12 -6.20 -3.84
CA GLY A 468 -14.88 -7.35 -4.71
C GLY A 468 -15.41 -8.67 -4.12
N GLY A 469 -14.79 -9.80 -4.47
CA GLY A 469 -15.12 -11.13 -3.96
C GLY A 469 -14.59 -11.44 -2.56
N ILE A 470 -14.56 -10.45 -1.63
CA ILE A 470 -14.05 -10.70 -0.27
C ILE A 470 -14.84 -11.78 0.46
N VAL A 471 -16.17 -11.79 0.24
CA VAL A 471 -17.10 -12.73 0.85
C VAL A 471 -16.77 -14.17 0.46
N GLU A 472 -16.46 -14.43 -0.81
CA GLU A 472 -16.00 -15.74 -1.29
C GLU A 472 -14.77 -16.19 -0.48
N THR A 473 -13.79 -15.29 -0.33
CA THR A 473 -12.52 -15.58 0.35
C THR A 473 -12.69 -15.80 1.85
N ILE A 474 -13.54 -15.01 2.51
CA ILE A 474 -13.83 -15.16 3.94
C ILE A 474 -14.52 -16.50 4.21
N VAL A 475 -15.48 -16.89 3.37
CA VAL A 475 -16.16 -18.17 3.51
C VAL A 475 -15.21 -19.33 3.24
N ASP A 476 -14.33 -19.22 2.22
CA ASP A 476 -13.28 -20.22 2.00
C ASP A 476 -12.40 -20.38 3.23
N LEU A 477 -11.93 -19.27 3.80
CA LEU A 477 -11.12 -19.29 5.02
C LEU A 477 -11.88 -19.85 6.23
N TYR A 478 -13.19 -19.58 6.33
CA TYR A 478 -14.04 -20.19 7.34
C TYR A 478 -14.03 -21.72 7.23
N THR A 479 -14.07 -22.30 6.02
CA THR A 479 -13.99 -23.77 5.86
C THR A 479 -12.67 -24.39 6.32
N VAL A 480 -11.58 -23.60 6.31
CA VAL A 480 -10.26 -24.01 6.81
C VAL A 480 -10.17 -23.86 8.33
N THR A 481 -10.67 -22.74 8.86
CA THR A 481 -10.42 -22.31 10.25
C THR A 481 -11.51 -22.72 11.23
N GLY A 482 -12.75 -22.94 10.76
CA GLY A 482 -13.91 -23.20 11.60
C GLY A 482 -14.35 -22.04 12.51
N LYS A 483 -13.75 -20.85 12.39
CA LYS A 483 -14.07 -19.69 13.24
C LYS A 483 -15.43 -19.09 12.88
N ALA A 484 -16.39 -19.15 13.80
CA ALA A 484 -17.76 -18.63 13.58
C ALA A 484 -17.77 -17.13 13.23
N GLU A 485 -16.83 -16.37 13.76
CA GLU A 485 -16.64 -14.94 13.49
C GLU A 485 -16.32 -14.66 12.02
N HIS A 486 -15.65 -15.57 11.31
CA HIS A 486 -15.43 -15.42 9.87
C HIS A 486 -16.74 -15.51 9.09
N LEU A 487 -17.60 -16.49 9.40
CA LEU A 487 -18.90 -16.59 8.76
C LEU A 487 -19.82 -15.40 9.12
N ALA A 488 -19.76 -14.94 10.36
CA ALA A 488 -20.47 -13.73 10.78
C ALA A 488 -19.97 -12.49 10.03
N LEU A 489 -18.64 -12.34 9.88
CA LEU A 489 -18.03 -11.28 9.08
C LEU A 489 -18.50 -11.30 7.63
N ALA A 490 -18.56 -12.47 6.99
CA ALA A 490 -18.98 -12.59 5.60
C ALA A 490 -20.36 -11.96 5.37
N LYS A 491 -21.30 -12.12 6.31
CA LYS A 491 -22.65 -11.53 6.23
C LYS A 491 -22.69 -10.02 6.45
N LEU A 492 -21.67 -9.42 7.07
CA LEU A 492 -21.59 -7.95 7.24
C LEU A 492 -21.35 -7.21 5.92
N PHE A 493 -20.99 -7.93 4.85
CA PHE A 493 -20.84 -7.40 3.49
C PHE A 493 -22.10 -7.54 2.63
N ASP A 494 -23.21 -8.03 3.18
CA ASP A 494 -24.47 -8.12 2.44
C ASP A 494 -24.90 -6.74 1.94
N LEU A 495 -25.21 -6.65 0.65
CA LEU A 495 -25.86 -5.50 0.04
C LEU A 495 -27.31 -5.87 -0.25
N ASP A 496 -28.18 -5.69 0.75
CA ASP A 496 -29.55 -6.25 0.74
C ASP A 496 -30.36 -5.73 -0.45
N THR A 497 -30.19 -4.46 -0.83
CA THR A 497 -30.87 -3.89 -2.00
C THR A 497 -30.55 -4.63 -3.30
N LEU A 498 -29.32 -5.11 -3.47
CA LEU A 498 -28.90 -5.91 -4.61
C LEU A 498 -29.36 -7.36 -4.47
N ILE A 499 -29.20 -7.96 -3.29
CA ILE A 499 -29.62 -9.34 -3.01
C ILE A 499 -31.11 -9.49 -3.28
N ASP A 500 -31.93 -8.63 -2.68
CA ASP A 500 -33.38 -8.71 -2.75
C ASP A 500 -33.88 -8.48 -4.17
N ALA A 501 -33.34 -7.48 -4.87
CA ALA A 501 -33.67 -7.22 -6.28
C ALA A 501 -33.32 -8.43 -7.17
N CYS A 502 -32.10 -8.95 -7.07
CA CYS A 502 -31.68 -10.09 -7.87
C CYS A 502 -32.45 -11.36 -7.49
N ALA A 503 -32.69 -11.65 -6.21
CA ALA A 503 -33.45 -12.81 -5.76
C ALA A 503 -34.91 -12.76 -6.25
N ALA A 504 -35.51 -11.56 -6.28
CA ALA A 504 -36.83 -11.32 -6.88
C ALA A 504 -36.82 -11.20 -8.41
N ASN A 505 -35.68 -11.44 -9.06
CA ASN A 505 -35.47 -11.33 -10.51
C ASN A 505 -35.81 -9.94 -11.09
N THR A 506 -35.58 -8.89 -10.30
CA THR A 506 -35.72 -7.48 -10.69
C THR A 506 -34.35 -6.94 -11.15
N ASP A 507 -34.23 -6.60 -12.43
CA ASP A 507 -32.98 -6.08 -13.02
C ASP A 507 -32.76 -4.61 -12.63
N THR A 508 -31.78 -4.36 -11.76
CA THR A 508 -31.36 -3.02 -11.31
C THR A 508 -29.92 -2.69 -11.73
N LEU A 509 -29.38 -3.37 -12.77
CA LEU A 509 -27.97 -3.27 -13.13
C LEU A 509 -27.60 -2.03 -13.96
N ASP A 510 -28.60 -1.30 -14.46
CA ASP A 510 -28.40 -0.14 -15.32
C ASP A 510 -27.59 0.96 -14.62
N GLY A 511 -26.47 1.35 -15.23
CA GLY A 511 -25.57 2.37 -14.71
C GLY A 511 -24.65 1.89 -13.57
N LEU A 512 -24.78 0.63 -13.12
CA LEU A 512 -23.87 0.08 -12.10
C LEU A 512 -22.50 -0.24 -12.70
N HIS A 513 -21.45 -0.06 -11.88
CA HIS A 513 -20.08 -0.45 -12.22
C HIS A 513 -19.96 -1.98 -12.25
N ALA A 514 -19.62 -2.54 -13.41
CA ALA A 514 -19.79 -3.97 -13.66
C ALA A 514 -18.90 -4.82 -12.74
N ASN A 515 -17.60 -4.55 -12.70
CA ASN A 515 -16.67 -5.36 -11.92
C ASN A 515 -16.79 -5.17 -10.39
N GLN A 516 -17.44 -4.11 -9.91
CA GLN A 516 -17.76 -3.97 -8.49
C GLN A 516 -18.82 -4.98 -8.06
N HIS A 517 -19.76 -5.33 -8.95
CA HIS A 517 -20.94 -6.13 -8.60
C HIS A 517 -20.81 -7.61 -8.96
N ILE A 518 -20.11 -7.98 -10.06
CA ILE A 518 -19.95 -9.39 -10.46
C ILE A 518 -19.33 -10.26 -9.33
N PRO A 519 -18.22 -9.85 -8.68
CA PRO A 519 -17.56 -10.68 -7.67
C PRO A 519 -18.37 -10.85 -6.38
N ILE A 520 -19.37 -10.00 -6.13
CA ILE A 520 -20.27 -10.14 -4.98
C ILE A 520 -21.04 -11.47 -5.11
N MET A 521 -21.42 -11.83 -6.33
CA MET A 521 -22.23 -13.01 -6.61
C MET A 521 -21.48 -14.31 -6.36
N THR A 522 -20.15 -14.36 -6.55
CA THR A 522 -19.37 -15.54 -6.16
C THR A 522 -19.36 -15.70 -4.64
N GLY A 523 -19.30 -14.60 -3.89
CA GLY A 523 -19.52 -14.58 -2.45
C GLY A 523 -20.87 -15.12 -2.02
N TYR A 524 -21.95 -14.71 -2.71
CA TYR A 524 -23.30 -15.21 -2.44
C TYR A 524 -23.44 -16.72 -2.69
N VAL A 525 -22.85 -17.25 -3.76
CA VAL A 525 -22.85 -18.71 -3.96
C VAL A 525 -22.11 -19.42 -2.80
N ARG A 526 -20.98 -18.89 -2.32
CA ARG A 526 -20.29 -19.46 -1.14
C ARG A 526 -21.09 -19.33 0.15
N LEU A 527 -21.80 -18.23 0.36
CA LEU A 527 -22.69 -18.09 1.52
C LEU A 527 -23.81 -19.12 1.47
N TYR A 528 -24.41 -19.37 0.30
CA TYR A 528 -25.35 -20.47 0.13
C TYR A 528 -24.71 -21.83 0.46
N ASP A 529 -23.51 -22.12 -0.05
CA ASP A 529 -22.77 -23.35 0.26
C ASP A 529 -22.58 -23.55 1.78
N ALA A 530 -22.35 -22.47 2.51
CA ALA A 530 -22.08 -22.50 3.95
C ALA A 530 -23.35 -22.49 4.83
N THR A 531 -24.45 -21.87 4.39
CA THR A 531 -25.63 -21.62 5.24
C THR A 531 -26.92 -22.25 4.74
N GLY A 532 -27.00 -22.63 3.46
CA GLY A 532 -28.23 -23.12 2.82
C GLY A 532 -29.28 -22.04 2.53
N GLU A 533 -28.99 -20.76 2.79
CA GLU A 533 -29.94 -19.66 2.56
C GLU A 533 -30.16 -19.41 1.06
N THR A 534 -31.32 -19.83 0.54
CA THR A 534 -31.61 -19.85 -0.89
C THR A 534 -31.64 -18.47 -1.55
N ARG A 535 -31.83 -17.39 -0.79
CA ARG A 535 -31.80 -16.00 -1.31
C ARG A 535 -30.51 -15.69 -2.05
N TYR A 536 -29.37 -16.17 -1.54
CA TYR A 536 -28.07 -15.91 -2.13
C TYR A 536 -27.88 -16.62 -3.47
N LEU A 537 -28.23 -17.91 -3.54
CA LEU A 537 -28.14 -18.67 -4.78
C LEU A 537 -29.11 -18.14 -5.84
N ASN A 538 -30.34 -17.79 -5.45
CA ASN A 538 -31.33 -17.20 -6.35
C ASN A 538 -30.85 -15.86 -6.91
N ALA A 539 -30.28 -14.98 -6.06
CA ALA A 539 -29.69 -13.73 -6.48
C ALA A 539 -28.57 -13.94 -7.51
N ALA A 540 -27.62 -14.84 -7.23
CA ALA A 540 -26.51 -15.13 -8.13
C ALA A 540 -26.96 -15.68 -9.51
N LYS A 541 -27.93 -16.61 -9.52
CA LYS A 541 -28.49 -17.18 -10.75
C LYS A 541 -29.21 -16.13 -11.60
N ASN A 542 -30.07 -15.34 -10.99
CA ASN A 542 -30.84 -14.32 -11.69
C ASN A 542 -29.93 -13.20 -12.19
N PHE A 543 -28.97 -12.75 -11.38
CA PHE A 543 -27.95 -11.79 -11.79
C PHE A 543 -27.19 -12.27 -13.04
N TRP A 544 -26.76 -13.54 -13.07
CA TRP A 544 -26.10 -14.08 -14.25
C TRP A 544 -26.98 -13.97 -15.50
N ASN A 545 -28.28 -14.30 -15.39
CA ASN A 545 -29.24 -14.16 -16.50
C ASN A 545 -29.53 -12.69 -16.88
N MET A 546 -29.37 -11.74 -15.96
CA MET A 546 -29.49 -10.29 -16.27
C MET A 546 -28.33 -9.80 -17.13
N VAL A 547 -27.15 -10.41 -17.00
CA VAL A 547 -25.94 -10.07 -17.77
C VAL A 547 -25.81 -10.91 -19.04
N VAL A 548 -25.96 -12.23 -18.96
CA VAL A 548 -25.76 -13.16 -20.08
C VAL A 548 -27.12 -13.67 -20.57
N PRO A 549 -27.45 -13.56 -21.87
CA PRO A 549 -26.68 -12.91 -22.95
C PRO A 549 -26.96 -11.39 -23.07
N ASN A 550 -27.86 -10.83 -22.26
CA ASN A 550 -28.51 -9.55 -22.52
C ASN A 550 -27.59 -8.31 -22.52
N ARG A 551 -26.43 -8.39 -21.88
CA ARG A 551 -25.39 -7.34 -21.80
C ARG A 551 -24.02 -7.88 -22.22
N MET A 552 -24.00 -8.95 -23.01
CA MET A 552 -22.79 -9.62 -23.45
C MET A 552 -22.45 -9.26 -24.91
N TYR A 553 -21.19 -8.91 -25.19
CA TYR A 553 -20.66 -8.78 -26.55
C TYR A 553 -20.37 -10.14 -27.17
N GLY A 554 -20.15 -10.18 -28.49
CA GLY A 554 -19.84 -11.42 -29.20
C GLY A 554 -18.64 -12.22 -28.64
N ILE A 555 -17.67 -11.52 -28.05
CA ILE A 555 -16.47 -12.10 -27.42
C ILE A 555 -16.71 -12.63 -25.98
N GLY A 556 -17.91 -12.51 -25.43
CA GLY A 556 -18.26 -12.93 -24.06
C GLY A 556 -18.15 -11.83 -23.00
N GLY A 557 -17.53 -10.69 -23.33
CA GLY A 557 -17.37 -9.55 -22.43
C GLY A 557 -18.64 -8.75 -22.18
N THR A 558 -18.60 -7.87 -21.19
CA THR A 558 -19.69 -6.97 -20.85
C THR A 558 -19.15 -5.58 -20.48
N SER A 559 -20.06 -4.61 -20.28
CA SER A 559 -19.78 -3.22 -19.91
C SER A 559 -19.06 -2.35 -20.95
N THR A 560 -19.29 -1.04 -20.85
CA THR A 560 -18.58 0.00 -21.60
C THR A 560 -18.16 1.11 -20.65
N GLY A 561 -16.88 1.50 -20.72
CA GLY A 561 -16.27 2.38 -19.73
C GLY A 561 -16.42 1.88 -18.30
N GLU A 562 -16.44 0.55 -18.09
CA GLU A 562 -16.65 -0.15 -16.79
C GLU A 562 -18.11 -0.22 -16.29
N PHE A 563 -19.08 0.39 -16.98
CA PHE A 563 -20.48 0.41 -16.53
C PHE A 563 -21.42 -0.37 -17.46
N TRP A 564 -22.43 -0.99 -16.88
CA TRP A 564 -23.54 -1.52 -17.67
C TRP A 564 -24.44 -0.41 -18.17
N LYS A 565 -24.96 -0.62 -19.38
CA LYS A 565 -26.07 0.16 -19.94
C LYS A 565 -27.35 -0.70 -19.89
N ALA A 566 -28.43 -0.14 -20.42
CA ALA A 566 -29.73 -0.80 -20.48
C ALA A 566 -29.66 -2.24 -21.02
N ARG A 567 -30.59 -3.08 -20.56
CA ARG A 567 -30.73 -4.45 -21.04
C ARG A 567 -31.00 -4.47 -22.55
N GLY A 568 -30.33 -5.35 -23.30
CA GLY A 568 -30.63 -5.59 -24.71
C GLY A 568 -30.15 -4.51 -25.68
N VAL A 569 -29.45 -3.46 -25.22
CA VAL A 569 -28.90 -2.41 -26.10
C VAL A 569 -27.40 -2.57 -26.38
N ILE A 570 -26.82 -3.74 -26.08
CA ILE A 570 -25.36 -3.95 -26.06
C ILE A 570 -24.65 -3.54 -27.36
N ALA A 571 -25.27 -3.74 -28.52
CA ALA A 571 -24.72 -3.33 -29.82
C ALA A 571 -24.51 -1.81 -29.92
N GLY A 572 -25.41 -1.01 -29.35
CA GLY A 572 -25.30 0.46 -29.34
C GLY A 572 -24.23 1.00 -28.39
N THR A 573 -23.57 0.13 -27.62
CA THR A 573 -22.54 0.52 -26.64
C THR A 573 -21.11 0.29 -27.14
N ILE A 574 -20.95 -0.21 -28.38
CA ILE A 574 -19.64 -0.50 -28.98
C ILE A 574 -18.79 0.78 -29.03
N SER A 575 -17.57 0.68 -28.51
CA SER A 575 -16.59 1.74 -28.35
C SER A 575 -15.18 1.18 -28.15
N ASP A 576 -14.21 2.07 -27.94
CA ASP A 576 -12.82 1.73 -27.66
C ASP A 576 -12.59 1.28 -26.20
N THR A 577 -13.61 1.40 -25.33
CA THR A 577 -13.53 1.10 -23.88
C THR A 577 -14.53 0.02 -23.45
N ASN A 578 -14.77 -0.96 -24.32
CA ASN A 578 -15.67 -2.08 -24.01
C ASN A 578 -14.94 -3.21 -23.27
N ALA A 579 -15.73 -4.12 -22.71
CA ALA A 579 -15.28 -5.44 -22.30
C ALA A 579 -14.05 -5.38 -21.38
N GLU A 580 -14.22 -4.76 -20.21
CA GLU A 580 -13.19 -4.80 -19.16
C GLU A 580 -12.82 -6.26 -18.84
N THR A 581 -11.53 -6.58 -18.82
CA THR A 581 -11.03 -7.95 -18.63
C THR A 581 -11.43 -8.54 -17.28
N CYS A 582 -11.44 -7.75 -16.20
CA CYS A 582 -11.88 -8.20 -14.88
C CYS A 582 -13.32 -8.74 -14.88
N CYS A 583 -14.21 -8.09 -15.65
CA CYS A 583 -15.60 -8.51 -15.75
C CYS A 583 -15.72 -9.92 -16.32
N ALA A 584 -14.97 -10.23 -17.38
CA ALA A 584 -14.97 -11.57 -17.98
C ALA A 584 -14.42 -12.62 -17.01
N TYR A 585 -13.27 -12.35 -16.37
CA TYR A 585 -12.71 -13.26 -15.37
C TYR A 585 -13.69 -13.59 -14.24
N ASN A 586 -14.32 -12.59 -13.64
CA ASN A 586 -15.26 -12.82 -12.54
C ASN A 586 -16.57 -13.48 -13.00
N LEU A 587 -17.04 -13.22 -14.23
CA LEU A 587 -18.17 -13.94 -14.81
C LEU A 587 -17.82 -15.40 -15.11
N LEU A 588 -16.58 -15.71 -15.53
CA LEU A 588 -16.12 -17.09 -15.68
C LEU A 588 -16.16 -17.82 -14.33
N LYS A 589 -15.63 -17.19 -13.27
CA LYS A 589 -15.71 -17.73 -11.90
C LYS A 589 -17.15 -18.02 -11.50
N LEU A 590 -18.06 -17.06 -11.66
CA LEU A 590 -19.47 -17.21 -11.34
C LEU A 590 -20.12 -18.34 -12.15
N SER A 591 -19.88 -18.39 -13.46
CA SER A 591 -20.43 -19.41 -14.36
C SER A 591 -20.00 -20.82 -13.94
N ARG A 592 -18.72 -21.01 -13.58
CA ARG A 592 -18.22 -22.29 -13.07
C ARG A 592 -18.91 -22.69 -11.77
N MET A 593 -19.07 -21.75 -10.84
CA MET A 593 -19.71 -22.02 -9.55
C MET A 593 -21.18 -22.41 -9.74
N LEU A 594 -21.93 -21.67 -10.56
CA LEU A 594 -23.33 -22.01 -10.86
C LEU A 594 -23.46 -23.36 -11.58
N PHE A 595 -22.50 -23.72 -12.45
CA PHE A 595 -22.46 -25.02 -13.09
C PHE A 595 -22.32 -26.18 -12.09
N PHE A 596 -21.57 -26.02 -10.99
CA PHE A 596 -21.46 -27.06 -9.96
C PHE A 596 -22.76 -27.34 -9.20
N HIS A 597 -23.70 -26.38 -9.20
CA HIS A 597 -25.03 -26.54 -8.62
C HIS A 597 -26.06 -27.05 -9.62
N ASP A 598 -26.14 -26.43 -10.80
CA ASP A 598 -27.27 -26.63 -11.72
C ASP A 598 -26.94 -27.51 -12.92
N GLN A 599 -25.65 -27.63 -13.27
CA GLN A 599 -25.14 -28.38 -14.43
C GLN A 599 -25.77 -27.97 -15.78
N ASP A 600 -26.35 -26.76 -15.85
CA ASP A 600 -26.91 -26.21 -17.07
C ASP A 600 -25.77 -25.86 -18.06
N PRO A 601 -25.76 -26.44 -19.28
CA PRO A 601 -24.67 -26.26 -20.23
C PRO A 601 -24.46 -24.80 -20.65
N LYS A 602 -25.47 -23.93 -20.52
CA LYS A 602 -25.34 -22.50 -20.86
C LYS A 602 -24.16 -21.82 -20.14
N TYR A 603 -23.84 -22.28 -18.93
CA TYR A 603 -22.73 -21.73 -18.15
C TYR A 603 -21.39 -22.04 -18.80
N LEU A 604 -21.22 -23.26 -19.32
CA LEU A 604 -19.98 -23.66 -20.00
C LEU A 604 -19.92 -23.18 -21.45
N GLU A 605 -21.06 -23.01 -22.13
CA GLU A 605 -21.12 -22.32 -23.43
C GLU A 605 -20.63 -20.86 -23.31
N TYR A 606 -21.09 -20.14 -22.29
CA TYR A 606 -20.56 -18.82 -21.96
C TYR A 606 -19.07 -18.91 -21.59
N TYR A 607 -18.70 -19.89 -20.76
CA TYR A 607 -17.33 -20.06 -20.28
C TYR A 607 -16.35 -20.20 -21.45
N GLU A 608 -16.65 -21.08 -22.40
CA GLU A 608 -15.85 -21.26 -23.61
C GLU A 608 -15.76 -19.95 -24.40
N ARG A 609 -16.90 -19.27 -24.63
CA ARG A 609 -16.91 -18.02 -25.41
C ARG A 609 -16.00 -16.96 -24.82
N ALA A 610 -16.16 -16.64 -23.55
CA ALA A 610 -15.39 -15.59 -22.88
C ALA A 610 -13.91 -15.99 -22.69
N LEU A 611 -13.64 -17.27 -22.39
CA LEU A 611 -12.28 -17.78 -22.23
C LEU A 611 -11.48 -17.64 -23.54
N TYR A 612 -12.02 -18.13 -24.66
CA TYR A 612 -11.30 -18.15 -25.93
C TYR A 612 -11.21 -16.77 -26.58
N ASN A 613 -12.26 -15.95 -26.51
CA ASN A 613 -12.33 -14.73 -27.31
C ASN A 613 -11.90 -13.48 -26.56
N GLN A 614 -12.05 -13.44 -25.23
CA GLN A 614 -11.64 -12.30 -24.42
C GLN A 614 -10.41 -12.62 -23.57
N VAL A 615 -10.48 -13.62 -22.68
CA VAL A 615 -9.40 -13.87 -21.71
C VAL A 615 -8.11 -14.25 -22.43
N LEU A 616 -8.15 -15.21 -23.33
CA LEU A 616 -6.99 -15.61 -24.12
C LEU A 616 -6.45 -14.45 -24.99
N GLY A 617 -7.35 -13.64 -25.54
CA GLY A 617 -7.03 -12.48 -26.37
C GLY A 617 -6.53 -11.26 -25.61
N SER A 618 -6.68 -11.25 -24.27
CA SER A 618 -6.29 -10.14 -23.40
C SER A 618 -4.79 -10.09 -23.11
N LYS A 619 -4.07 -11.21 -23.24
CA LYS A 619 -2.62 -11.30 -23.02
C LYS A 619 -1.86 -11.08 -24.32
N GLN A 620 -0.86 -10.20 -24.35
CA GLN A 620 0.00 -10.03 -25.53
C GLN A 620 0.91 -11.25 -25.75
N ASP A 621 1.18 -11.64 -27.00
CA ASP A 621 2.16 -12.69 -27.38
C ASP A 621 3.62 -12.22 -27.25
N LYS A 622 3.95 -11.67 -26.09
CA LYS A 622 5.27 -11.11 -25.81
C LYS A 622 5.61 -11.28 -24.33
N ALA A 623 6.86 -11.65 -24.07
CA ALA A 623 7.45 -11.66 -22.74
C ALA A 623 7.86 -10.25 -22.31
N ASP A 624 7.70 -9.96 -21.03
CA ASP A 624 8.15 -8.72 -20.41
C ASP A 624 8.49 -9.00 -18.94
N ALA A 625 9.62 -8.45 -18.50
CA ALA A 625 10.15 -8.72 -17.16
C ALA A 625 9.39 -7.96 -16.07
N GLU A 626 8.73 -6.86 -16.42
CA GLU A 626 8.14 -5.91 -15.47
C GLU A 626 6.61 -5.87 -15.55
N LYS A 627 6.04 -6.16 -16.72
CA LYS A 627 4.59 -6.06 -16.95
C LYS A 627 3.99 -7.39 -17.40
N PRO A 628 2.76 -7.73 -16.98
CA PRO A 628 2.06 -8.90 -17.48
C PRO A 628 1.61 -8.73 -18.94
N LEU A 629 1.55 -7.49 -19.44
CA LEU A 629 1.11 -7.14 -20.80
C LEU A 629 -0.28 -7.69 -21.10
N VAL A 630 -1.27 -7.26 -20.31
CA VAL A 630 -2.68 -7.64 -20.47
C VAL A 630 -3.56 -6.41 -20.70
N THR A 631 -4.65 -6.59 -21.44
CA THR A 631 -5.58 -5.51 -21.74
C THR A 631 -6.42 -5.10 -20.54
N TYR A 632 -6.69 -3.80 -20.39
CA TYR A 632 -7.76 -3.33 -19.50
C TYR A 632 -9.12 -3.47 -20.18
N PHE A 633 -9.27 -2.80 -21.32
CA PHE A 633 -10.43 -2.88 -22.20
C PHE A 633 -10.07 -3.63 -23.46
N ILE A 634 -11.03 -4.37 -24.02
CA ILE A 634 -10.95 -4.85 -25.39
C ILE A 634 -11.95 -4.04 -26.20
N GLY A 635 -11.49 -2.89 -26.73
CA GLY A 635 -12.28 -2.04 -27.60
C GLY A 635 -12.78 -2.82 -28.83
N LEU A 636 -14.06 -2.64 -29.16
CA LEU A 636 -14.76 -3.41 -30.19
C LEU A 636 -15.09 -2.58 -31.44
N THR A 637 -14.70 -1.31 -31.49
CA THR A 637 -14.80 -0.50 -32.70
C THR A 637 -13.95 -1.12 -33.82
N PRO A 638 -14.46 -1.22 -35.06
CA PRO A 638 -13.67 -1.67 -36.19
C PRO A 638 -12.36 -0.85 -36.34
N GLY A 639 -11.22 -1.54 -36.39
CA GLY A 639 -9.90 -0.93 -36.51
C GLY A 639 -9.24 -0.53 -35.19
N HIS A 640 -9.90 -0.71 -34.04
CA HIS A 640 -9.30 -0.44 -32.73
C HIS A 640 -8.11 -1.38 -32.46
N VAL A 641 -7.06 -0.83 -31.85
CA VAL A 641 -5.82 -1.54 -31.50
C VAL A 641 -5.76 -1.70 -29.97
N ARG A 642 -5.60 -2.95 -29.52
CA ARG A 642 -5.52 -3.27 -28.09
C ARG A 642 -4.31 -2.61 -27.42
N ASP A 643 -4.54 -2.02 -26.24
CA ASP A 643 -3.50 -1.57 -25.33
C ASP A 643 -3.23 -2.62 -24.24
N TYR A 644 -1.97 -3.03 -24.13
CA TYR A 644 -1.49 -4.04 -23.17
C TYR A 644 -0.67 -3.42 -22.03
N THR A 645 -0.54 -2.09 -21.97
CA THR A 645 0.13 -1.38 -20.86
C THR A 645 -0.73 -0.27 -20.28
N PRO A 646 -2.01 -0.56 -19.97
CA PRO A 646 -3.01 0.45 -19.65
C PRO A 646 -2.66 1.21 -18.37
N LYS A 647 -2.95 2.52 -18.37
CA LYS A 647 -2.84 3.41 -17.19
C LYS A 647 -1.47 3.34 -16.48
N GLN A 648 -0.39 3.17 -17.24
CA GLN A 648 0.99 3.08 -16.74
C GLN A 648 1.30 1.85 -15.86
N GLY A 649 0.39 0.88 -15.76
CA GLY A 649 0.60 -0.41 -15.11
C GLY A 649 -0.03 -0.56 -13.72
N THR A 650 0.03 -1.76 -13.15
CA THR A 650 -0.61 -2.23 -11.90
C THR A 650 -2.12 -2.02 -11.81
N THR A 651 -2.84 -2.12 -12.93
CA THR A 651 -4.30 -1.97 -12.91
C THR A 651 -5.01 -3.20 -12.30
N CYS A 652 -6.30 -3.09 -11.99
CA CYS A 652 -7.14 -4.23 -11.62
C CYS A 652 -7.11 -5.36 -12.68
N CYS A 653 -7.13 -4.99 -13.97
CA CYS A 653 -7.05 -5.94 -15.09
C CYS A 653 -5.67 -6.56 -15.22
N GLU A 654 -4.59 -5.85 -14.89
CA GLU A 654 -3.25 -6.46 -14.83
C GLU A 654 -3.13 -7.44 -13.67
N GLY A 655 -3.70 -7.12 -12.51
CA GLY A 655 -3.84 -8.07 -11.39
C GLY A 655 -4.59 -9.33 -11.80
N THR A 656 -5.78 -9.16 -12.36
CA THR A 656 -6.64 -10.27 -12.78
C THR A 656 -6.06 -11.08 -13.94
N GLY A 657 -5.42 -10.42 -14.90
CA GLY A 657 -4.82 -11.08 -16.05
C GLY A 657 -3.65 -11.99 -15.68
N MET A 658 -2.92 -11.69 -14.60
CA MET A 658 -1.91 -12.60 -14.04
C MET A 658 -2.52 -13.90 -13.51
N GLU A 659 -3.71 -13.85 -12.90
CA GLU A 659 -4.41 -15.04 -12.40
C GLU A 659 -5.14 -15.84 -13.50
N SER A 660 -5.36 -15.23 -14.67
CA SER A 660 -6.22 -15.77 -15.71
C SER A 660 -5.52 -16.74 -16.68
N ALA A 661 -4.18 -16.73 -16.73
CA ALA A 661 -3.39 -17.33 -17.82
C ALA A 661 -2.91 -18.76 -17.58
#